data_AF-A0A963CT70-F1
#
_entry.id   AF-A0A963CT70-F1
#
_cell.length_a   1.000
_cell.length_b   1.000
_cell.length_c   1.000
_cell.angle_alpha   90.00
_cell.angle_beta   90.00
_cell.angle_gamma   90.00
#
_symmetry.space_group_name_H-M   'P 1'
#
loop_
_entity.id
_entity.type
_entity.pdbx_description
1 polymer ?
#
loop_
_entity_poly.entity_id
_entity_poly.type
_entity_poly.pdbx_seq_one_letter_code
_entity_poly.pdbx_strand_id
1 'polypeptide(L)'
;MHCWPTRPGVARCLGRIVVATLAASVSTLATAACDEPAGQLINAEGLVERRATETSPWQVIEVPATLCAGDMIAVRPPGRAAVQLRDGSLLRLDENSTLHVLAASRERQTELGLVEGFLHVITRMRKHFSVTTPFINALVEGTEFSVASRKRRAQVVVESGTVRTENAHGSVVLPAGAAIEAIADAGPRQIEVRPLDALRWAIHYPQIVWHDDDALARLPAAQADALRAAQAQMAAARYGDALRLLDGVGNGPEATSTRVSLLLALGRVDDAVATLDRVQHEGDPALAALTALIQVARNQPQGSDTARQAAAAGPDSAAARLALSHARQARGALDEALAAARDATRLAPQNPFAWARRAELELSLTLTAAARRSLAELTARAPQLPRAKTLLGFAELIDGATGAARQRFGEALAADDSDPLAYFGQGLAAVRSGDYEDGRRDIERAVLLDPGNAELRAYLARVYVEEDRSALAGKELELARRLDPASPTPWQFDALRKLRDNDPVGALADGRRAIELNDNRAVLRSPHLLDIDRAAHSASLGPAYSRLGFDLSLRRAAIDALFDDPIGASGHRLLADALTLMPRHQAARTSASLKARLRQPLGRAPLPQHVVAQKFPIAEGSRALSPEEGTDLFLRGTGHLFVTAVAGNQETRAASIAAMRAAERAEVSLNHYHYQRSGLDGFPDTRISGTHLGMRFAPSATHTVLAELSTAELKGGPDVPGLLQDSMPPLVDNPLNRDTARLAFRHAPGTDSETLIVASSDRLRERSEFDFGPVFGSSTLSTTAYANTVEILHSSHLSEHRLTLGAGHYRENSKGVQIPSFGFPPMWARSTHTTIYGRVDYKHSNKMTVHVAATHDDLDDMPPASATRAGGKIGLSYDLAAPTRLQLAIAQGIKGPKYYDQTILPTDFAGFNQTFDDFTGTRWRSQAISVDHRLGNGGRIGAGASHRLLDVPNAGCGFAVGCRTDWDEWLYEAYVEKPLTADIALSLNWIVEKLDFTGDASDSPTLPSYVRTELVPIGIWWHLTDRLSSRIEATHLRQHAMIDPGGGIVDRTEDVWLANVHLSHEEPRQRFGFSIDVHNLFDRRFRFQNTDWNGSPRTPLFYADRTVLLQLTMRY
;
A
#
# COMPACT_ATOMS: atom_id res chain seq x y z
N MET A 1 -11.43 30.73 24.63
CA MET A 1 -11.82 30.93 26.04
C MET A 1 -13.03 31.85 26.10
N HIS A 2 -14.13 31.43 26.73
CA HIS A 2 -15.13 32.23 27.46
C HIS A 2 -16.05 31.24 28.19
N CYS A 3 -16.66 31.63 29.32
CA CYS A 3 -17.20 30.67 30.30
C CYS A 3 -18.73 30.66 30.46
N TRP A 4 -19.20 29.57 31.09
CA TRP A 4 -20.45 29.39 31.84
C TRP A 4 -20.83 30.60 32.75
N PRO A 5 -22.09 30.76 33.25
CA PRO A 5 -22.91 29.67 33.84
C PRO A 5 -24.47 29.75 33.84
N THR A 6 -25.06 28.66 34.35
CA THR A 6 -26.31 28.45 35.17
C THR A 6 -27.24 29.63 35.55
N ARG A 7 -28.54 29.49 35.94
CA ARG A 7 -29.17 28.55 36.92
C ARG A 7 -30.75 28.50 36.81
N PRO A 8 -31.63 28.20 37.82
CA PRO A 8 -32.74 27.22 37.62
C PRO A 8 -34.18 27.71 37.96
N GLY A 9 -35.16 26.77 37.97
CA GLY A 9 -36.50 26.93 38.55
C GLY A 9 -36.90 25.76 39.48
N VAL A 10 -37.84 25.99 40.43
CA VAL A 10 -38.24 25.06 41.52
C VAL A 10 -39.79 25.11 41.68
N ALA A 11 -40.52 23.98 41.75
CA ALA A 11 -41.05 23.33 42.97
C ALA A 11 -41.81 22.04 42.56
N ARG A 12 -41.70 20.87 43.22
CA ARG A 12 -42.24 20.46 44.56
C ARG A 12 -43.77 20.56 44.73
N CYS A 13 -44.45 19.41 44.83
CA CYS A 13 -45.28 19.07 46.00
C CYS A 13 -45.56 17.54 46.09
N LEU A 14 -46.19 17.06 47.19
CA LEU A 14 -46.36 15.63 47.51
C LEU A 14 -47.80 15.11 47.41
N GLY A 15 -47.94 13.79 47.23
CA GLY A 15 -49.12 12.96 47.53
C GLY A 15 -48.68 11.55 47.96
N ARG A 16 -49.45 10.83 48.80
CA ARG A 16 -49.03 9.55 49.43
C ARG A 16 -50.25 8.69 49.82
N ILE A 17 -50.01 7.40 50.12
CA ILE A 17 -50.89 6.42 50.84
C ILE A 17 -51.94 5.70 49.92
N VAL A 18 -51.69 4.43 49.52
CA VAL A 18 -52.32 3.14 50.01
C VAL A 18 -53.64 2.82 49.25
N VAL A 19 -53.93 1.62 48.68
CA VAL A 19 -53.32 0.26 48.59
C VAL A 19 -54.05 -0.55 47.46
N ALA A 20 -53.85 -1.82 47.04
CA ALA A 20 -53.00 -2.98 47.39
C ALA A 20 -52.84 -3.99 46.21
N THR A 21 -52.03 -5.04 46.42
CA THR A 21 -52.09 -6.41 45.84
C THR A 21 -52.48 -6.65 44.37
N LEU A 22 -51.48 -6.99 43.54
CA LEU A 22 -51.43 -8.30 42.84
C LEU A 22 -50.02 -8.55 42.26
N ALA A 23 -49.09 -8.97 43.12
CA ALA A 23 -47.74 -9.34 42.70
C ALA A 23 -47.71 -10.79 42.17
N ALA A 24 -47.92 -10.96 40.87
CA ALA A 24 -47.60 -12.22 40.20
C ALA A 24 -46.07 -12.44 40.24
N SER A 25 -45.63 -13.57 40.80
CA SER A 25 -44.23 -13.85 41.07
C SER A 25 -43.44 -14.26 39.82
N VAL A 26 -43.18 -13.30 38.94
CA VAL A 26 -42.13 -13.44 37.91
C VAL A 26 -40.79 -13.49 38.64
N SER A 27 -40.26 -14.70 38.79
CA SER A 27 -39.00 -14.96 39.48
C SER A 27 -37.83 -14.62 38.55
N THR A 28 -37.55 -13.32 38.38
CA THR A 28 -36.30 -12.85 37.78
C THR A 28 -35.14 -13.23 38.70
N LEU A 29 -34.61 -14.43 38.50
CA LEU A 29 -33.30 -14.83 38.98
C LEU A 29 -32.27 -13.89 38.34
N ALA A 30 -31.92 -12.82 39.06
CA ALA A 30 -30.83 -11.96 38.70
C ALA A 30 -29.56 -12.80 38.64
N THR A 31 -28.97 -12.92 37.45
CA THR A 31 -27.65 -13.52 37.27
C THR A 31 -26.67 -12.71 38.10
N ALA A 32 -26.11 -13.33 39.15
CA ALA A 32 -25.12 -12.70 39.99
C ALA A 32 -23.87 -12.40 39.14
N ALA A 33 -23.70 -11.13 38.76
CA ALA A 33 -22.48 -10.67 38.13
C ALA A 33 -21.34 -10.81 39.14
N CYS A 34 -20.32 -11.60 38.81
CA CYS A 34 -19.13 -11.72 39.63
C CYS A 34 -18.34 -10.40 39.63
N ASP A 35 -17.80 -10.02 40.79
CA ASP A 35 -17.02 -8.79 40.97
C ASP A 35 -15.84 -8.67 40.00
N GLU A 36 -15.29 -9.82 39.56
CA GLU A 36 -14.32 -9.89 38.46
C GLU A 36 -14.65 -11.01 37.47
N PRO A 37 -15.02 -10.65 36.21
CA PRO A 37 -15.11 -11.60 35.12
C PRO A 37 -13.78 -12.31 34.82
N ALA A 38 -13.86 -13.59 34.50
CA ALA A 38 -12.76 -14.39 33.95
C ALA A 38 -12.71 -14.31 32.41
N GLY A 39 -13.87 -14.13 31.77
CA GLY A 39 -13.99 -14.03 30.31
C GLY A 39 -15.41 -13.76 29.84
N GLN A 40 -15.63 -13.93 28.54
CA GLN A 40 -16.90 -13.73 27.86
C GLN A 40 -17.10 -14.76 26.75
N LEU A 41 -18.29 -15.34 26.65
CA LEU A 41 -18.75 -16.08 25.46
C LEU A 41 -19.00 -15.07 24.34
N ILE A 42 -18.28 -15.19 23.23
CA ILE A 42 -18.29 -14.22 22.11
C ILE A 42 -18.93 -14.74 20.82
N ASN A 43 -19.11 -16.06 20.68
CA ASN A 43 -19.94 -16.70 19.66
C ASN A 43 -20.47 -18.05 20.18
N ALA A 44 -21.66 -18.45 19.73
CA ALA A 44 -22.27 -19.74 20.03
C ALA A 44 -23.12 -20.26 18.87
N GLU A 45 -22.69 -21.39 18.29
CA GLU A 45 -23.48 -22.15 17.33
C GLU A 45 -24.14 -23.32 18.05
N GLY A 46 -25.46 -23.40 18.02
CA GLY A 46 -26.20 -24.45 18.72
C GLY A 46 -26.34 -24.17 20.22
N LEU A 47 -26.38 -25.23 21.04
CA LEU A 47 -26.72 -25.13 22.46
C LEU A 47 -25.45 -25.07 23.34
N VAL A 48 -25.26 -23.95 24.02
CA VAL A 48 -24.22 -23.74 25.03
C VAL A 48 -24.85 -23.56 26.41
N GLU A 49 -24.33 -24.30 27.39
CA GLU A 49 -24.81 -24.28 28.78
C GLU A 49 -23.69 -23.90 29.76
N ARG A 50 -24.06 -23.27 30.88
CA ARG A 50 -23.18 -22.91 32.00
C ARG A 50 -23.62 -23.60 33.29
N ARG A 51 -22.68 -23.96 34.17
CA ARG A 51 -22.93 -24.22 35.60
C ARG A 51 -21.88 -23.47 36.44
N ALA A 52 -22.30 -22.82 37.53
CA ALA A 52 -21.43 -21.99 38.37
C ALA A 52 -20.66 -22.77 39.45
N THR A 53 -21.08 -23.99 39.75
CA THR A 53 -20.39 -24.97 40.60
C THR A 53 -20.71 -26.36 40.07
N GLU A 54 -20.00 -27.40 40.53
CA GLU A 54 -20.34 -28.78 40.15
C GLU A 54 -21.76 -29.19 40.57
N THR A 55 -22.24 -28.64 41.68
CA THR A 55 -23.58 -28.85 42.24
C THR A 55 -24.67 -27.96 41.63
N SER A 56 -24.31 -26.98 40.80
CA SER A 56 -25.29 -26.10 40.15
C SER A 56 -25.96 -26.82 38.96
N PRO A 57 -27.26 -26.60 38.71
CA PRO A 57 -27.89 -27.05 37.47
C PRO A 57 -27.25 -26.34 36.27
N TRP A 58 -27.25 -27.02 35.13
CA TRP A 58 -26.92 -26.39 33.84
C TRP A 58 -27.99 -25.38 33.45
N GLN A 59 -27.56 -24.24 32.90
CA GLN A 59 -28.41 -23.16 32.40
C GLN A 59 -27.96 -22.77 31.00
N VAL A 60 -28.90 -22.62 30.07
CA VAL A 60 -28.61 -22.12 28.72
C VAL A 60 -28.10 -20.68 28.80
N ILE A 61 -27.08 -20.34 28.01
CA ILE A 61 -26.53 -18.98 27.93
C ILE A 61 -26.51 -18.47 26.49
N GLU A 62 -26.92 -17.21 26.30
CA GLU A 62 -26.95 -16.51 25.00
C GLU A 62 -25.74 -15.57 24.86
N VAL A 63 -25.36 -15.24 23.63
CA VAL A 63 -24.22 -14.36 23.34
C VAL A 63 -24.65 -12.89 23.48
N PRO A 64 -23.88 -12.01 24.15
CA PRO A 64 -22.60 -12.28 24.84
C PRO A 64 -22.77 -12.55 26.35
N ALA A 65 -22.45 -13.75 26.81
CA ALA A 65 -22.51 -14.12 28.24
C ALA A 65 -21.19 -13.86 28.98
N THR A 66 -21.25 -13.24 30.15
CA THR A 66 -20.11 -13.10 31.06
C THR A 66 -19.80 -14.43 31.77
N LEU A 67 -18.52 -14.73 31.92
CA LEU A 67 -17.98 -15.94 32.55
C LEU A 67 -17.13 -15.58 33.77
N CYS A 68 -17.30 -16.31 34.86
CA CYS A 68 -16.65 -16.13 36.15
C CYS A 68 -15.61 -17.24 36.41
N ALA A 69 -14.67 -17.04 37.35
CA ALA A 69 -13.84 -18.13 37.82
C ALA A 69 -14.71 -19.17 38.57
N GLY A 70 -14.47 -20.46 38.32
CA GLY A 70 -15.31 -21.57 38.77
C GLY A 70 -16.49 -21.92 37.85
N ASP A 71 -16.83 -21.09 36.85
CA ASP A 71 -17.83 -21.48 35.86
C ASP A 71 -17.31 -22.66 35.00
N MET A 72 -18.22 -23.59 34.71
CA MET A 72 -18.05 -24.61 33.69
C MET A 72 -19.01 -24.37 32.54
N ILE A 73 -18.51 -24.57 31.32
CA ILE A 73 -19.21 -24.32 30.05
C ILE A 73 -19.25 -25.64 29.29
N ALA A 74 -20.42 -26.04 28.82
CA ALA A 74 -20.60 -27.23 27.99
C ALA A 74 -21.21 -26.85 26.63
N VAL A 75 -20.59 -27.32 25.55
CA VAL A 75 -21.10 -27.23 24.18
C VAL A 75 -21.83 -28.53 23.86
N ARG A 76 -23.12 -28.46 23.50
CA ARG A 76 -23.95 -29.64 23.21
C ARG A 76 -23.98 -29.92 21.69
N PRO A 77 -24.02 -31.21 21.28
CA PRO A 77 -24.05 -31.57 19.87
C PRO A 77 -25.43 -31.31 19.23
N PRO A 78 -25.51 -30.85 17.97
CA PRO A 78 -24.43 -30.24 17.21
C PRO A 78 -24.21 -28.78 17.63
N GLY A 79 -22.95 -28.38 17.82
CA GLY A 79 -22.64 -27.00 18.20
C GLY A 79 -21.15 -26.70 18.35
N ARG A 80 -20.81 -25.41 18.35
CA ARG A 80 -19.45 -24.87 18.55
C ARG A 80 -19.55 -23.60 19.40
N ALA A 81 -18.50 -23.26 20.15
CA ALA A 81 -18.46 -22.02 20.92
C ALA A 81 -17.12 -21.29 20.79
N ALA A 82 -17.13 -19.98 21.03
CA ALA A 82 -15.93 -19.16 21.12
C ALA A 82 -15.94 -18.33 22.40
N VAL A 83 -14.83 -18.34 23.15
CA VAL A 83 -14.67 -17.63 24.42
C VAL A 83 -13.45 -16.72 24.35
N GLN A 84 -13.62 -15.47 24.78
CA GLN A 84 -12.55 -14.50 24.95
C GLN A 84 -12.26 -14.33 26.45
N LEU A 85 -11.07 -14.71 26.89
CA LEU A 85 -10.65 -14.56 28.28
C LEU A 85 -10.21 -13.12 28.57
N ARG A 86 -10.25 -12.72 29.84
CA ARG A 86 -9.85 -11.39 30.32
C ARG A 86 -8.37 -11.07 30.08
N ASP A 87 -7.52 -12.08 29.91
CA ASP A 87 -6.10 -11.92 29.55
C ASP A 87 -5.87 -11.68 28.04
N GLY A 88 -6.94 -11.70 27.24
CA GLY A 88 -6.91 -11.56 25.79
C GLY A 88 -6.75 -12.86 25.01
N SER A 89 -6.58 -14.01 25.68
CA SER A 89 -6.54 -15.31 25.02
C SER A 89 -7.89 -15.67 24.42
N LEU A 90 -7.87 -16.25 23.22
CA LEU A 90 -9.05 -16.70 22.50
C LEU A 90 -9.12 -18.23 22.50
N LEU A 91 -10.31 -18.75 22.79
CA LEU A 91 -10.62 -20.17 22.88
C LEU A 91 -11.72 -20.52 21.87
N ARG A 92 -11.54 -21.61 21.13
CA ARG A 92 -12.58 -22.24 20.31
C ARG A 92 -12.89 -23.62 20.88
N LEU A 93 -14.16 -23.98 20.99
CA LEU A 93 -14.63 -25.26 21.54
C LEU A 93 -15.51 -26.00 20.51
N ASP A 94 -15.27 -27.30 20.34
CA ASP A 94 -16.08 -28.20 19.52
C ASP A 94 -17.27 -28.76 20.31
N GLU A 95 -18.17 -29.50 19.66
CA GLU A 95 -19.27 -30.18 20.35
C GLU A 95 -18.78 -31.21 21.40
N ASN A 96 -19.63 -31.49 22.39
CA ASN A 96 -19.34 -32.34 23.55
C ASN A 96 -18.21 -31.81 24.46
N SER A 97 -17.66 -30.63 24.18
CA SER A 97 -16.60 -30.03 24.99
C SER A 97 -17.12 -29.47 26.29
N THR A 98 -16.45 -29.82 27.40
CA THR A 98 -16.73 -29.26 28.73
C THR A 98 -15.47 -28.60 29.29
N LEU A 99 -15.48 -27.28 29.35
CA LEU A 99 -14.40 -26.42 29.84
C LEU A 99 -14.73 -25.92 31.26
N HIS A 100 -13.74 -25.96 32.15
CA HIS A 100 -13.79 -25.40 33.50
C HIS A 100 -12.81 -24.22 33.60
N VAL A 101 -13.30 -23.04 33.96
CA VAL A 101 -12.48 -21.83 34.13
C VAL A 101 -11.94 -21.80 35.55
N LEU A 102 -10.88 -22.58 35.82
CA LEU A 102 -10.33 -22.79 37.17
C LEU A 102 -9.85 -21.49 37.81
N ALA A 103 -9.02 -20.73 37.10
CA ALA A 103 -8.50 -19.44 37.58
C ALA A 103 -8.20 -18.48 36.42
N ALA A 104 -8.51 -17.20 36.63
CA ALA A 104 -8.17 -16.09 35.72
C ALA A 104 -7.90 -14.82 36.55
N SER A 105 -6.80 -14.82 37.31
CA SER A 105 -6.57 -13.85 38.40
C SER A 105 -5.93 -12.53 37.93
N ARG A 106 -6.02 -11.48 38.76
CA ARG A 106 -5.30 -10.19 38.53
C ARG A 106 -3.79 -10.35 38.37
N GLU A 107 -3.21 -11.39 38.96
CA GLU A 107 -1.76 -11.65 38.90
C GLU A 107 -1.33 -12.22 37.54
N ARG A 108 -2.30 -12.53 36.67
CA ARG A 108 -2.16 -13.04 35.30
C ARG A 108 -1.59 -14.46 35.25
N GLN A 109 -2.20 -15.35 36.01
CA GLN A 109 -2.17 -16.79 35.77
C GLN A 109 -3.57 -17.19 35.26
N THR A 110 -3.58 -18.03 34.22
CA THR A 110 -4.80 -18.49 33.54
C THR A 110 -4.79 -20.01 33.50
N GLU A 111 -5.71 -20.63 34.22
CA GLU A 111 -5.81 -22.09 34.34
C GLU A 111 -7.17 -22.57 33.83
N LEU A 112 -7.13 -23.53 32.91
CA LEU A 112 -8.31 -24.11 32.25
C LEU A 112 -8.32 -25.63 32.44
N GLY A 113 -9.44 -26.19 32.87
CA GLY A 113 -9.67 -27.63 32.88
C GLY A 113 -10.49 -28.07 31.66
N LEU A 114 -9.92 -28.86 30.76
CA LEU A 114 -10.68 -29.50 29.68
C LEU A 114 -11.04 -30.93 30.11
N VAL A 115 -12.30 -31.13 30.51
CA VAL A 115 -12.77 -32.42 31.06
C VAL A 115 -12.87 -33.47 29.95
N GLU A 116 -13.65 -33.16 28.92
CA GLU A 116 -13.83 -33.96 27.69
C GLU A 116 -14.04 -32.98 26.51
N GLY A 117 -13.76 -33.43 25.28
CA GLY A 117 -13.94 -32.69 24.02
C GLY A 117 -12.66 -32.08 23.46
N PHE A 118 -12.80 -30.97 22.72
CA PHE A 118 -11.72 -30.30 21.98
C PHE A 118 -11.67 -28.80 22.28
N LEU A 119 -10.46 -28.28 22.44
CA LEU A 119 -10.16 -26.88 22.71
C LEU A 119 -9.01 -26.44 21.80
N HIS A 120 -9.23 -25.41 20.98
CA HIS A 120 -8.15 -24.69 20.30
C HIS A 120 -7.92 -23.35 21.00
N VAL A 121 -6.65 -22.97 21.16
CA VAL A 121 -6.20 -21.85 21.98
C VAL A 121 -5.23 -20.97 21.19
N ILE A 122 -5.58 -19.70 21.07
CA ILE A 122 -4.68 -18.64 20.59
C ILE A 122 -4.35 -17.76 21.81
N THR A 123 -3.12 -17.82 22.32
CA THR A 123 -2.66 -16.90 23.39
C THR A 123 -1.46 -16.06 22.96
N ARG A 124 -1.51 -14.76 23.29
CA ARG A 124 -0.50 -13.77 22.92
C ARG A 124 0.38 -13.32 24.10
N MET A 125 0.21 -13.95 25.26
CA MET A 125 0.81 -13.56 26.54
C MET A 125 2.08 -14.35 26.89
N ARG A 126 3.14 -13.66 27.34
CA ARG A 126 4.38 -14.27 27.90
C ARG A 126 4.23 -14.57 29.40
N LYS A 127 3.18 -15.29 29.79
CA LYS A 127 2.89 -15.61 31.20
C LYS A 127 2.21 -16.96 31.32
N HIS A 128 2.19 -17.49 32.55
CA HIS A 128 1.69 -18.82 32.87
C HIS A 128 0.22 -18.99 32.45
N PHE A 129 0.03 -19.71 31.35
CA PHE A 129 -1.25 -20.20 30.87
C PHE A 129 -1.15 -21.72 30.81
N SER A 130 -2.15 -22.43 31.34
CA SER A 130 -2.17 -23.90 31.34
C SER A 130 -3.53 -24.48 31.02
N VAL A 131 -3.54 -25.52 30.17
CA VAL A 131 -4.70 -26.41 29.96
C VAL A 131 -4.42 -27.75 30.64
N THR A 132 -5.19 -28.04 31.67
CA THR A 132 -5.18 -29.28 32.44
C THR A 132 -6.22 -30.23 31.86
N THR A 133 -5.80 -31.44 31.50
CA THR A 133 -6.71 -32.55 31.14
C THR A 133 -6.52 -33.71 32.12
N PRO A 134 -7.40 -34.73 32.15
CA PRO A 134 -7.20 -35.91 32.99
C PRO A 134 -5.93 -36.75 32.70
N PHE A 135 -5.22 -36.50 31.59
CA PHE A 135 -4.08 -37.34 31.14
C PHE A 135 -2.80 -36.57 30.81
N ILE A 136 -2.89 -35.26 30.55
CA ILE A 136 -1.75 -34.39 30.22
C ILE A 136 -2.06 -32.92 30.57
N ASN A 137 -1.06 -32.20 31.07
CA ASN A 137 -1.09 -30.75 31.24
C ASN A 137 -0.27 -30.10 30.14
N ALA A 138 -0.80 -29.03 29.52
CA ALA A 138 -0.11 -28.22 28.52
C ALA A 138 0.15 -26.82 29.09
N LEU A 139 1.42 -26.43 29.23
CA LEU A 139 1.88 -25.15 29.77
C LEU A 139 2.61 -24.36 28.68
N VAL A 140 2.35 -23.05 28.59
CA VAL A 140 2.68 -22.26 27.39
C VAL A 140 3.07 -20.81 27.66
N GLU A 141 3.83 -20.23 26.71
CA GLU A 141 4.16 -18.80 26.62
C GLU A 141 3.99 -18.29 25.18
N GLY A 142 2.90 -17.55 24.91
CA GLY A 142 2.69 -16.85 23.64
C GLY A 142 2.60 -17.75 22.39
N THR A 143 1.71 -18.74 22.45
CA THR A 143 1.59 -19.87 21.51
C THR A 143 0.21 -19.98 20.86
N GLU A 144 0.15 -20.77 19.80
CA GLU A 144 -1.09 -21.32 19.24
C GLU A 144 -1.01 -22.85 19.29
N PHE A 145 -2.02 -23.47 19.90
CA PHE A 145 -2.06 -24.92 20.12
C PHE A 145 -3.50 -25.43 20.21
N SER A 146 -3.68 -26.72 20.00
CA SER A 146 -4.95 -27.43 20.19
C SER A 146 -4.80 -28.62 21.13
N VAL A 147 -5.83 -28.86 21.94
CA VAL A 147 -5.90 -29.90 22.98
C VAL A 147 -7.18 -30.70 22.80
N ALA A 148 -7.07 -32.02 22.83
CA ALA A 148 -8.21 -32.94 22.85
C ALA A 148 -8.18 -33.79 24.12
N SER A 149 -9.33 -33.98 24.76
CA SER A 149 -9.54 -34.92 25.87
C SER A 149 -10.66 -35.89 25.51
N ARG A 150 -10.37 -37.19 25.50
CA ARG A 150 -11.34 -38.28 25.29
C ARG A 150 -11.10 -39.36 26.34
N LYS A 151 -12.14 -40.06 26.80
CA LYS A 151 -12.20 -41.07 27.89
C LYS A 151 -10.95 -41.81 28.42
N ARG A 152 -9.91 -42.10 27.62
CA ARG A 152 -8.60 -42.66 28.06
C ARG A 152 -7.37 -42.09 27.32
N ARG A 153 -7.51 -40.98 26.58
CA ARG A 153 -6.44 -40.37 25.76
C ARG A 153 -6.56 -38.85 25.72
N ALA A 154 -5.45 -38.15 25.85
CA ALA A 154 -5.35 -36.73 25.52
C ALA A 154 -4.31 -36.50 24.43
N GLN A 155 -4.55 -35.51 23.58
CA GLN A 155 -3.69 -35.13 22.48
C GLN A 155 -3.39 -33.63 22.57
N VAL A 156 -2.16 -33.23 22.26
CA VAL A 156 -1.77 -31.82 22.12
C VAL A 156 -1.06 -31.64 20.78
N VAL A 157 -1.44 -30.62 20.02
CA VAL A 157 -0.84 -30.26 18.72
C VAL A 157 -0.45 -28.78 18.77
N VAL A 158 0.70 -28.42 18.20
CA VAL A 158 1.24 -27.05 18.26
C VAL A 158 1.24 -26.41 16.89
N GLU A 159 0.39 -25.42 16.67
CA GLU A 159 0.40 -24.61 15.44
C GLU A 159 1.56 -23.60 15.45
N SER A 160 1.84 -22.95 16.60
CA SER A 160 2.84 -21.89 16.72
C SER A 160 3.47 -21.76 18.10
N GLY A 161 4.78 -21.47 18.15
CA GLY A 161 5.54 -21.29 19.38
C GLY A 161 6.06 -22.62 19.97
N THR A 162 5.91 -22.81 21.28
CA THR A 162 6.44 -23.97 21.99
C THR A 162 5.61 -24.30 23.23
N VAL A 163 5.14 -25.54 23.34
CA VAL A 163 4.31 -26.04 24.44
C VAL A 163 5.12 -27.01 25.31
N ARG A 164 5.17 -26.80 26.64
CA ARG A 164 5.62 -27.86 27.54
C ARG A 164 4.43 -28.73 27.90
N THR A 165 4.56 -30.03 27.68
CA THR A 165 3.56 -31.02 28.10
C THR A 165 4.10 -31.87 29.24
N GLU A 166 3.25 -32.24 30.20
CA GLU A 166 3.65 -33.05 31.36
C GLU A 166 2.51 -33.90 31.92
N ASN A 167 2.86 -35.06 32.46
CA ASN A 167 2.00 -35.88 33.31
C ASN A 167 2.85 -36.66 34.34
N ALA A 168 2.21 -37.50 35.15
CA ALA A 168 2.86 -38.27 36.23
C ALA A 168 3.98 -39.25 35.75
N HIS A 169 4.11 -39.49 34.45
CA HIS A 169 5.06 -40.42 33.84
C HIS A 169 6.12 -39.74 32.95
N GLY A 170 6.08 -38.41 32.78
CA GLY A 170 7.12 -37.67 32.04
C GLY A 170 6.70 -36.27 31.57
N SER A 171 7.67 -35.53 31.02
CA SER A 171 7.44 -34.23 30.38
C SER A 171 8.19 -34.13 29.05
N VAL A 172 7.56 -33.49 28.06
CA VAL A 172 8.10 -33.29 26.70
C VAL A 172 7.79 -31.87 26.24
N VAL A 173 8.79 -31.19 25.68
CA VAL A 173 8.64 -29.86 25.07
C VAL A 173 8.40 -30.03 23.56
N LEU A 174 7.32 -29.41 23.06
CA LEU A 174 6.86 -29.50 21.67
C LEU A 174 7.10 -28.18 20.94
N PRO A 175 7.91 -28.15 19.86
CA PRO A 175 8.00 -27.00 18.96
C PRO A 175 6.77 -26.91 18.03
N ALA A 176 6.60 -25.78 17.36
CA ALA A 176 5.60 -25.61 16.31
C ALA A 176 5.68 -26.72 15.23
N GLY A 177 4.53 -27.23 14.81
CA GLY A 177 4.41 -28.37 13.89
C GLY A 177 4.48 -29.75 14.57
N ALA A 178 4.78 -29.84 15.86
CA ALA A 178 4.81 -31.11 16.59
C ALA A 178 3.46 -31.46 17.23
N ALA A 179 3.22 -32.75 17.43
CA ALA A 179 2.05 -33.31 18.09
C ALA A 179 2.43 -34.43 19.08
N ILE A 180 1.67 -34.57 20.16
CA ILE A 180 1.86 -35.60 21.19
C ILE A 180 0.53 -36.22 21.60
N GLU A 181 0.59 -37.46 22.06
CA GLU A 181 -0.50 -38.17 22.71
C GLU A 181 -0.04 -38.72 24.07
N ALA A 182 -0.88 -38.54 25.11
CA ALA A 182 -0.80 -39.29 26.35
C ALA A 182 -2.02 -40.21 26.48
N ILE A 183 -1.77 -41.48 26.80
CA ILE A 183 -2.80 -42.47 27.09
C ILE A 183 -2.83 -42.65 28.61
N ALA A 184 -3.99 -43.00 29.18
CA ALA A 184 -4.12 -43.33 30.59
C ALA A 184 -3.00 -44.31 31.04
N ASP A 185 -2.39 -44.00 32.19
CA ASP A 185 -1.33 -44.80 32.83
C ASP A 185 0.00 -44.87 32.03
N ALA A 186 0.21 -43.95 31.08
CA ALA A 186 1.42 -43.87 30.24
C ALA A 186 2.01 -42.46 30.10
N GLY A 187 3.29 -42.38 29.75
CA GLY A 187 3.98 -41.11 29.45
C GLY A 187 3.63 -40.55 28.06
N PRO A 188 3.81 -39.23 27.83
CA PRO A 188 3.51 -38.62 26.53
C PRO A 188 4.41 -39.12 25.40
N ARG A 189 3.81 -39.51 24.28
CA ARG A 189 4.50 -40.02 23.07
C ARG A 189 4.23 -39.13 21.86
N GLN A 190 5.28 -38.76 21.14
CA GLN A 190 5.18 -37.95 19.91
C GLN A 190 4.47 -38.73 18.79
N ILE A 191 3.62 -38.02 18.02
CA ILE A 191 2.83 -38.55 16.90
C ILE A 191 2.96 -37.63 15.67
N GLU A 192 2.70 -38.17 14.48
CA GLU A 192 2.68 -37.40 13.23
C GLU A 192 1.25 -36.96 12.90
N VAL A 193 0.96 -35.67 13.07
CA VAL A 193 -0.33 -35.04 12.75
C VAL A 193 -0.04 -33.66 12.17
N ARG A 194 -0.66 -33.32 11.03
CA ARG A 194 -0.58 -31.96 10.47
C ARG A 194 -1.45 -31.03 11.33
N PRO A 195 -0.98 -29.85 11.78
CA PRO A 195 -1.78 -29.00 12.67
C PRO A 195 -3.15 -28.60 12.10
N LEU A 196 -3.22 -28.29 10.79
CA LEU A 196 -4.49 -28.09 10.07
C LEU A 196 -5.48 -29.25 10.20
N ASP A 197 -5.00 -30.49 10.31
CA ASP A 197 -5.86 -31.67 10.43
C ASP A 197 -6.50 -31.79 11.83
N ALA A 198 -5.91 -31.19 12.87
CA ALA A 198 -6.50 -31.07 14.20
C ALA A 198 -7.57 -29.96 14.29
N LEU A 199 -7.52 -28.98 13.38
CA LEU A 199 -8.42 -27.81 13.35
C LEU A 199 -9.54 -27.90 12.30
N ARG A 200 -9.72 -29.04 11.63
CA ARG A 200 -10.72 -29.25 10.55
C ARG A 200 -12.16 -28.82 10.92
N TRP A 201 -12.53 -28.99 12.18
CA TRP A 201 -13.85 -28.65 12.74
C TRP A 201 -14.03 -27.14 12.99
N ALA A 202 -12.94 -26.39 13.05
CA ALA A 202 -12.91 -24.93 13.19
C ALA A 202 -12.80 -24.19 11.84
N ILE A 203 -12.73 -24.89 10.71
CA ILE A 203 -12.75 -24.29 9.37
C ILE A 203 -14.19 -23.90 8.98
N HIS A 204 -14.36 -22.78 8.28
CA HIS A 204 -15.63 -22.34 7.73
C HIS A 204 -15.89 -22.96 6.34
N TYR A 205 -17.07 -23.57 6.12
CA TYR A 205 -17.43 -24.22 4.85
C TYR A 205 -18.63 -23.49 4.19
N PRO A 206 -18.44 -22.88 3.01
CA PRO A 206 -19.48 -22.10 2.34
C PRO A 206 -20.61 -23.01 1.82
N GLN A 207 -21.85 -22.53 1.90
CA GLN A 207 -23.02 -23.28 1.46
C GLN A 207 -23.16 -23.24 -0.07
N ILE A 208 -23.41 -24.40 -0.68
CA ILE A 208 -23.56 -24.55 -2.15
C ILE A 208 -24.85 -25.25 -2.59
N VAL A 209 -25.59 -25.88 -1.66
CA VAL A 209 -26.83 -26.62 -1.95
C VAL A 209 -28.04 -25.71 -1.79
N TRP A 210 -28.91 -25.73 -2.79
CA TRP A 210 -30.24 -25.13 -2.77
C TRP A 210 -31.09 -25.84 -3.82
N HIS A 211 -32.25 -26.35 -3.44
CA HIS A 211 -33.19 -26.99 -4.38
C HIS A 211 -34.25 -25.98 -4.81
N ASP A 212 -34.65 -26.02 -6.08
CA ASP A 212 -35.77 -25.22 -6.59
C ASP A 212 -37.12 -25.93 -6.37
N ASP A 213 -38.22 -25.19 -6.50
CA ASP A 213 -39.55 -25.75 -6.32
C ASP A 213 -39.89 -26.84 -7.36
N ASP A 214 -39.27 -26.83 -8.54
CA ASP A 214 -39.48 -27.85 -9.58
C ASP A 214 -38.80 -29.18 -9.24
N ALA A 215 -37.67 -29.18 -8.54
CA ALA A 215 -37.05 -30.37 -7.95
C ALA A 215 -37.86 -30.84 -6.73
N LEU A 216 -38.19 -29.92 -5.80
CA LEU A 216 -38.93 -30.25 -4.59
C LEU A 216 -40.36 -30.77 -4.89
N ALA A 217 -41.01 -30.30 -5.96
CA ALA A 217 -42.32 -30.81 -6.39
C ALA A 217 -42.31 -32.25 -6.91
N ARG A 218 -41.14 -32.85 -7.19
CA ARG A 218 -41.00 -34.28 -7.57
C ARG A 218 -40.90 -35.19 -6.35
N LEU A 219 -40.64 -34.64 -5.17
CA LEU A 219 -40.48 -35.40 -3.92
C LEU A 219 -41.84 -35.61 -3.23
N PRO A 220 -41.97 -36.63 -2.36
CA PRO A 220 -43.14 -36.76 -1.48
C PRO A 220 -43.33 -35.49 -0.65
N ALA A 221 -44.57 -34.99 -0.53
CA ALA A 221 -44.86 -33.68 0.07
C ALA A 221 -44.17 -33.44 1.43
N ALA A 222 -44.20 -34.42 2.33
CA ALA A 222 -43.53 -34.31 3.64
C ALA A 222 -41.99 -34.13 3.55
N GLN A 223 -41.34 -34.66 2.52
CA GLN A 223 -39.91 -34.44 2.25
C GLN A 223 -39.68 -33.07 1.61
N ALA A 224 -40.53 -32.68 0.65
CA ALA A 224 -40.47 -31.38 0.00
C ALA A 224 -40.64 -30.23 1.00
N ASP A 225 -41.61 -30.34 1.91
CA ASP A 225 -41.91 -29.30 2.90
C ASP A 225 -40.86 -29.24 4.02
N ALA A 226 -40.31 -30.39 4.43
CA ALA A 226 -39.14 -30.44 5.31
C ALA A 226 -37.91 -29.77 4.69
N LEU A 227 -37.66 -29.99 3.39
CA LEU A 227 -36.58 -29.33 2.64
C LEU A 227 -36.82 -27.83 2.45
N ARG A 228 -38.04 -27.39 2.13
CA ARG A 228 -38.41 -25.95 2.11
C ARG A 228 -38.16 -25.30 3.47
N ALA A 229 -38.59 -25.95 4.55
CA ALA A 229 -38.39 -25.45 5.90
C ALA A 229 -36.89 -25.38 6.27
N ALA A 230 -36.11 -26.42 5.95
CA ALA A 230 -34.67 -26.43 6.15
C ALA A 230 -33.96 -25.33 5.34
N GLN A 231 -34.33 -25.13 4.07
CA GLN A 231 -33.81 -24.05 3.21
C GLN A 231 -34.17 -22.65 3.74
N ALA A 232 -35.38 -22.46 4.28
CA ALA A 232 -35.76 -21.21 4.94
C ALA A 232 -34.92 -20.91 6.19
N GLN A 233 -34.55 -21.95 6.95
CA GLN A 233 -33.63 -21.82 8.10
C GLN A 233 -32.17 -21.59 7.66
N MET A 234 -31.70 -22.26 6.60
CA MET A 234 -30.38 -22.01 5.98
C MET A 234 -30.24 -20.57 5.49
N ALA A 235 -31.30 -20.02 4.88
CA ALA A 235 -31.35 -18.63 4.43
C ALA A 235 -31.33 -17.62 5.58
N ALA A 236 -31.56 -18.07 6.82
CA ALA A 236 -31.46 -17.29 8.06
C ALA A 236 -30.26 -17.71 8.94
N ALA A 237 -29.27 -18.43 8.38
CA ALA A 237 -28.10 -18.98 9.07
C ALA A 237 -28.37 -19.93 10.27
N ARG A 238 -29.62 -20.33 10.52
CA ARG A 238 -29.99 -21.24 11.62
C ARG A 238 -29.77 -22.71 11.26
N TYR A 239 -28.50 -23.06 11.02
CA TYR A 239 -28.11 -24.37 10.50
C TYR A 239 -28.47 -25.54 11.44
N GLY A 240 -28.44 -25.35 12.76
CA GLY A 240 -28.89 -26.34 13.73
C GLY A 240 -30.40 -26.59 13.71
N ASP A 241 -31.21 -25.57 13.42
CA ASP A 241 -32.66 -25.72 13.22
C ASP A 241 -32.97 -26.40 11.89
N ALA A 242 -32.25 -26.01 10.84
CA ALA A 242 -32.35 -26.63 9.52
C ALA A 242 -32.01 -28.13 9.56
N LEU A 243 -30.99 -28.54 10.33
CA LEU A 243 -30.57 -29.93 10.42
C LEU A 243 -31.62 -30.80 11.14
N ARG A 244 -32.21 -30.30 12.23
CA ARG A 244 -33.30 -31.00 12.96
C ARG A 244 -34.57 -31.18 12.11
N LEU A 245 -34.82 -30.29 11.15
CA LEU A 245 -35.92 -30.46 10.18
C LEU A 245 -35.69 -31.61 9.19
N LEU A 246 -34.48 -32.17 9.12
CA LEU A 246 -34.14 -33.34 8.31
C LEU A 246 -34.07 -34.64 9.13
N ASP A 247 -34.44 -34.62 10.41
CA ASP A 247 -34.55 -35.82 11.24
C ASP A 247 -35.73 -36.68 10.75
N GLY A 248 -35.49 -37.97 10.51
CA GLY A 248 -36.47 -38.88 9.91
C GLY A 248 -36.76 -38.67 8.42
N VAL A 249 -36.23 -37.62 7.79
CA VAL A 249 -36.30 -37.43 6.33
C VAL A 249 -35.41 -38.45 5.63
N GLY A 250 -35.98 -39.14 4.63
CA GLY A 250 -35.32 -40.25 3.93
C GLY A 250 -34.02 -39.84 3.20
N ASN A 251 -33.12 -40.80 3.02
CA ASN A 251 -31.77 -40.57 2.49
C ASN A 251 -31.72 -40.47 0.95
N GLY A 252 -32.62 -39.69 0.33
CA GLY A 252 -32.52 -39.34 -1.09
C GLY A 252 -31.37 -38.35 -1.36
N PRO A 253 -30.97 -38.12 -2.63
CA PRO A 253 -29.87 -37.21 -2.96
C PRO A 253 -30.09 -35.77 -2.46
N GLU A 254 -31.31 -35.24 -2.56
CA GLU A 254 -31.68 -33.89 -2.15
C GLU A 254 -31.59 -33.72 -0.62
N ALA A 255 -32.14 -34.68 0.13
CA ALA A 255 -32.06 -34.69 1.59
C ALA A 255 -30.63 -34.93 2.10
N THR A 256 -29.87 -35.82 1.44
CA THR A 256 -28.49 -36.13 1.81
C THR A 256 -27.57 -34.95 1.52
N SER A 257 -27.69 -34.31 0.37
CA SER A 257 -26.87 -33.13 0.02
C SER A 257 -27.17 -31.93 0.94
N THR A 258 -28.45 -31.66 1.27
CA THR A 258 -28.80 -30.64 2.26
C THR A 258 -28.23 -30.98 3.64
N ARG A 259 -28.38 -32.23 4.11
CA ARG A 259 -27.85 -32.70 5.41
C ARG A 259 -26.33 -32.57 5.48
N VAL A 260 -25.60 -32.94 4.43
CA VAL A 260 -24.14 -32.79 4.33
C VAL A 260 -23.75 -31.30 4.31
N SER A 261 -24.43 -30.45 3.54
CA SER A 261 -24.18 -28.99 3.52
C SER A 261 -24.35 -28.36 4.91
N LEU A 262 -25.37 -28.78 5.65
CA LEU A 262 -25.65 -28.33 7.03
C LEU A 262 -24.63 -28.83 8.06
N LEU A 263 -24.21 -30.09 7.96
CA LEU A 263 -23.12 -30.62 8.80
C LEU A 263 -21.82 -29.84 8.55
N LEU A 264 -21.51 -29.48 7.30
CA LEU A 264 -20.36 -28.63 6.97
C LEU A 264 -20.49 -27.22 7.53
N ALA A 265 -21.68 -26.60 7.49
CA ALA A 265 -21.92 -25.28 8.09
C ALA A 265 -21.56 -25.26 9.58
N LEU A 266 -22.00 -26.31 10.30
CA LEU A 266 -21.78 -26.52 11.73
C LEU A 266 -20.37 -27.07 12.08
N GLY A 267 -19.44 -27.13 11.11
CA GLY A 267 -18.08 -27.65 11.33
C GLY A 267 -17.99 -29.17 11.53
N ARG A 268 -19.09 -29.91 11.40
CA ARG A 268 -19.19 -31.36 11.63
C ARG A 268 -18.70 -32.16 10.41
N VAL A 269 -17.49 -31.84 9.93
CA VAL A 269 -16.93 -32.32 8.66
C VAL A 269 -16.77 -33.84 8.63
N ASP A 270 -16.43 -34.47 9.75
CA ASP A 270 -16.23 -35.92 9.78
C ASP A 270 -17.57 -36.68 9.79
N ASP A 271 -18.66 -36.10 10.33
CA ASP A 271 -20.02 -36.63 10.15
C ASP A 271 -20.54 -36.37 8.72
N ALA A 272 -20.15 -35.26 8.09
CA ALA A 272 -20.45 -34.98 6.69
C ALA A 272 -19.77 -36.00 5.76
N VAL A 273 -18.47 -36.28 5.96
CA VAL A 273 -17.72 -37.32 5.23
C VAL A 273 -18.32 -38.70 5.51
N ALA A 274 -18.56 -39.06 6.77
CA ALA A 274 -19.19 -40.34 7.10
C ALA A 274 -20.66 -40.46 6.61
N THR A 275 -21.30 -39.36 6.22
CA THR A 275 -22.62 -39.38 5.54
C THR A 275 -22.46 -39.61 4.04
N LEU A 276 -21.46 -39.00 3.41
CA LEU A 276 -21.10 -39.26 2.00
C LEU A 276 -20.66 -40.73 1.81
N ASP A 277 -19.74 -41.23 2.64
CA ASP A 277 -19.17 -42.58 2.55
C ASP A 277 -20.21 -43.72 2.71
N ARG A 278 -21.33 -43.44 3.40
CA ARG A 278 -22.42 -44.41 3.62
C ARG A 278 -23.42 -44.50 2.46
N VAL A 279 -23.40 -43.55 1.54
CA VAL A 279 -24.46 -43.38 0.53
C VAL A 279 -23.95 -43.79 -0.85
N GLN A 280 -24.43 -44.93 -1.34
CA GLN A 280 -24.12 -45.45 -2.68
C GLN A 280 -24.87 -44.66 -3.76
N HIS A 281 -24.49 -43.39 -3.95
CA HIS A 281 -24.96 -42.51 -5.01
C HIS A 281 -23.78 -42.03 -5.87
N GLU A 282 -23.01 -43.00 -6.39
CA GLU A 282 -21.97 -42.75 -7.39
C GLU A 282 -22.58 -42.02 -8.59
N GLY A 283 -22.09 -40.81 -8.87
CA GLY A 283 -22.56 -39.98 -9.97
C GLY A 283 -23.51 -38.83 -9.59
N ASP A 284 -23.98 -38.71 -8.34
CA ASP A 284 -24.76 -37.52 -7.95
C ASP A 284 -23.88 -36.24 -8.01
N PRO A 285 -24.25 -35.22 -8.81
CA PRO A 285 -23.40 -34.03 -8.97
C PRO A 285 -23.30 -33.14 -7.73
N ALA A 286 -24.31 -33.14 -6.84
CA ALA A 286 -24.31 -32.29 -5.65
C ALA A 286 -23.49 -32.91 -4.50
N LEU A 287 -23.57 -34.23 -4.31
CA LEU A 287 -22.70 -34.98 -3.39
C LEU A 287 -21.24 -34.95 -3.84
N ALA A 288 -20.99 -35.07 -5.15
CA ALA A 288 -19.64 -34.88 -5.73
C ALA A 288 -19.13 -33.44 -5.55
N ALA A 289 -20.00 -32.43 -5.68
CA ALA A 289 -19.67 -31.02 -5.44
C ALA A 289 -19.29 -30.75 -3.97
N LEU A 290 -20.02 -31.32 -3.02
CA LEU A 290 -19.72 -31.22 -1.59
C LEU A 290 -18.39 -31.93 -1.24
N THR A 291 -18.14 -33.10 -1.82
CA THR A 291 -16.86 -33.82 -1.70
C THR A 291 -15.70 -32.95 -2.20
N ALA A 292 -15.84 -32.32 -3.37
CA ALA A 292 -14.84 -31.42 -3.90
C ALA A 292 -14.62 -30.19 -3.01
N LEU A 293 -15.68 -29.61 -2.45
CA LEU A 293 -15.58 -28.46 -1.53
C LEU A 293 -14.80 -28.82 -0.25
N ILE A 294 -15.05 -30.01 0.33
CA ILE A 294 -14.30 -30.52 1.50
C ILE A 294 -12.81 -30.65 1.16
N GLN A 295 -12.48 -31.16 -0.04
CA GLN A 295 -11.10 -31.31 -0.49
C GLN A 295 -10.42 -29.95 -0.72
N VAL A 296 -11.11 -28.97 -1.32
CA VAL A 296 -10.61 -27.60 -1.54
C VAL A 296 -10.33 -26.91 -0.20
N ALA A 297 -11.29 -26.91 0.74
CA ALA A 297 -11.10 -26.30 2.06
C ALA A 297 -10.02 -26.99 2.92
N ARG A 298 -9.78 -28.29 2.71
CA ARG A 298 -8.65 -29.03 3.32
C ARG A 298 -7.33 -28.90 2.53
N ASN A 299 -7.23 -27.95 1.59
CA ASN A 299 -6.08 -27.71 0.69
C ASN A 299 -5.52 -28.99 0.03
N GLN A 300 -6.41 -29.86 -0.47
CA GLN A 300 -6.05 -31.11 -1.13
C GLN A 300 -5.99 -30.91 -2.65
N PRO A 301 -4.91 -31.35 -3.33
CA PRO A 301 -4.69 -31.04 -4.75
C PRO A 301 -5.79 -31.59 -5.68
N GLN A 302 -6.39 -32.71 -5.29
CA GLN A 302 -7.47 -33.41 -6.00
C GLN A 302 -8.81 -32.66 -6.04
N GLY A 303 -9.05 -31.68 -5.15
CA GLY A 303 -10.32 -30.94 -5.08
C GLY A 303 -10.70 -30.22 -6.39
N SER A 304 -9.70 -29.75 -7.14
CA SER A 304 -9.91 -29.14 -8.46
C SER A 304 -10.38 -30.14 -9.52
N ASP A 305 -9.93 -31.39 -9.45
CA ASP A 305 -10.32 -32.43 -10.40
C ASP A 305 -11.67 -33.03 -10.05
N THR A 306 -11.97 -33.26 -8.76
CA THR A 306 -13.30 -33.69 -8.32
C THR A 306 -14.37 -32.63 -8.59
N ALA A 307 -14.07 -31.33 -8.43
CA ALA A 307 -15.00 -30.26 -8.80
C ALA A 307 -15.27 -30.21 -10.32
N ARG A 308 -14.21 -30.40 -11.12
CA ARG A 308 -14.29 -30.48 -12.59
C ARG A 308 -15.07 -31.70 -13.07
N GLN A 309 -14.92 -32.84 -12.39
CA GLN A 309 -15.69 -34.06 -12.65
C GLN A 309 -17.16 -33.89 -12.26
N ALA A 310 -17.47 -33.30 -11.10
CA ALA A 310 -18.84 -33.03 -10.66
C ALA A 310 -19.59 -32.13 -11.66
N ALA A 311 -18.97 -31.05 -12.12
CA ALA A 311 -19.55 -30.14 -13.11
C ALA A 311 -19.63 -30.72 -14.53
N ALA A 312 -18.86 -31.77 -14.85
CA ALA A 312 -18.99 -32.51 -16.10
C ALA A 312 -20.08 -33.61 -16.02
N ALA A 313 -20.24 -34.25 -14.87
CA ALA A 313 -21.28 -35.26 -14.62
C ALA A 313 -22.68 -34.64 -14.50
N GLY A 314 -22.79 -33.46 -13.90
CA GLY A 314 -24.02 -32.66 -13.87
C GLY A 314 -23.83 -31.27 -14.47
N PRO A 315 -23.88 -31.12 -15.81
CA PRO A 315 -23.71 -29.83 -16.48
C PRO A 315 -24.66 -28.75 -15.99
N ASP A 316 -25.88 -29.14 -15.61
CA ASP A 316 -26.95 -28.26 -15.13
C ASP A 316 -27.02 -28.14 -13.60
N SER A 317 -26.15 -28.82 -12.85
CA SER A 317 -26.13 -28.72 -11.39
C SER A 317 -25.49 -27.41 -10.93
N ALA A 318 -26.31 -26.51 -10.39
CA ALA A 318 -25.83 -25.26 -9.79
C ALA A 318 -24.84 -25.51 -8.65
N ALA A 319 -25.05 -26.53 -7.81
CA ALA A 319 -24.11 -26.91 -6.75
C ALA A 319 -22.74 -27.32 -7.31
N ALA A 320 -22.70 -28.10 -8.41
CA ALA A 320 -21.45 -28.46 -9.07
C ALA A 320 -20.74 -27.26 -9.71
N ARG A 321 -21.49 -26.31 -10.29
CA ARG A 321 -20.93 -25.04 -10.78
C ARG A 321 -20.37 -24.18 -9.64
N LEU A 322 -20.98 -24.19 -8.46
CA LEU A 322 -20.45 -23.49 -7.28
C LEU A 322 -19.20 -24.16 -6.71
N ALA A 323 -19.16 -25.49 -6.60
CA ALA A 323 -17.93 -26.19 -6.21
C ALA A 323 -16.80 -25.96 -7.23
N LEU A 324 -17.10 -25.96 -8.53
CA LEU A 324 -16.15 -25.55 -9.57
C LEU A 324 -15.69 -24.09 -9.38
N SER A 325 -16.60 -23.17 -9.03
CA SER A 325 -16.24 -21.77 -8.71
C SER A 325 -15.28 -21.66 -7.53
N HIS A 326 -15.48 -22.40 -6.43
CA HIS A 326 -14.56 -22.44 -5.30
C HIS A 326 -13.22 -23.09 -5.67
N ALA A 327 -13.25 -24.21 -6.39
CA ALA A 327 -12.06 -24.93 -6.81
C ALA A 327 -11.21 -24.19 -7.85
N ARG A 328 -11.82 -23.33 -8.66
CA ARG A 328 -11.13 -22.42 -9.60
C ARG A 328 -10.53 -21.21 -8.89
N GLN A 329 -11.22 -20.63 -7.90
CA GLN A 329 -10.61 -19.64 -7.00
C GLN A 329 -9.35 -20.20 -6.32
N ALA A 330 -9.42 -21.40 -5.75
CA ALA A 330 -8.29 -22.06 -5.08
C ALA A 330 -7.12 -22.44 -6.03
N ARG A 331 -7.23 -22.13 -7.32
CA ARG A 331 -6.18 -22.28 -8.34
C ARG A 331 -5.87 -20.97 -9.08
N GLY A 332 -6.36 -19.83 -8.60
CA GLY A 332 -6.16 -18.52 -9.25
C GLY A 332 -6.90 -18.32 -10.58
N ALA A 333 -7.82 -19.22 -10.95
CA ALA A 333 -8.55 -19.17 -12.23
C ALA A 333 -9.84 -18.32 -12.09
N LEU A 334 -9.68 -17.00 -12.03
CA LEU A 334 -10.70 -16.08 -11.49
C LEU A 334 -11.88 -15.84 -12.43
N ASP A 335 -11.61 -15.59 -13.71
CA ASP A 335 -12.67 -15.44 -14.72
C ASP A 335 -13.42 -16.75 -14.95
N GLU A 336 -12.75 -17.90 -14.83
CA GLU A 336 -13.40 -19.22 -14.80
C GLU A 336 -14.28 -19.39 -13.54
N ALA A 337 -13.81 -18.94 -12.38
CA ALA A 337 -14.58 -19.00 -11.14
C ALA A 337 -15.83 -18.11 -11.19
N LEU A 338 -15.73 -16.92 -11.80
CA LEU A 338 -16.85 -16.00 -12.00
C LEU A 338 -17.78 -16.48 -13.11
N ALA A 339 -17.27 -17.08 -14.19
CA ALA A 339 -18.09 -17.74 -15.21
C ALA A 339 -18.90 -18.90 -14.60
N ALA A 340 -18.28 -19.75 -13.77
CA ALA A 340 -18.97 -20.82 -13.06
C ALA A 340 -20.02 -20.29 -12.06
N ALA A 341 -19.75 -19.19 -11.36
CA ALA A 341 -20.76 -18.55 -10.50
C ALA A 341 -21.91 -17.92 -11.30
N ARG A 342 -21.63 -17.32 -12.47
CA ARG A 342 -22.65 -16.82 -13.40
C ARG A 342 -23.53 -17.95 -13.94
N ASP A 343 -22.94 -19.09 -14.32
CA ASP A 343 -23.67 -20.30 -14.68
C ASP A 343 -24.57 -20.79 -13.54
N ALA A 344 -24.08 -20.81 -12.29
CA ALA A 344 -24.91 -21.17 -11.14
C ALA A 344 -26.12 -20.22 -10.99
N THR A 345 -25.94 -18.90 -11.14
CA THR A 345 -27.06 -17.93 -11.13
C THR A 345 -28.02 -18.04 -12.32
N ARG A 346 -27.58 -18.65 -13.44
CA ARG A 346 -28.40 -18.91 -14.63
C ARG A 346 -29.19 -20.22 -14.49
N LEU A 347 -28.58 -21.26 -13.91
CA LEU A 347 -29.17 -22.59 -13.74
C LEU A 347 -30.16 -22.63 -12.57
N ALA A 348 -29.84 -21.98 -11.44
CA ALA A 348 -30.73 -21.86 -10.30
C ALA A 348 -30.93 -20.39 -9.93
N PRO A 349 -31.77 -19.61 -10.66
CA PRO A 349 -31.96 -18.19 -10.41
C PRO A 349 -32.48 -17.84 -9.01
N GLN A 350 -33.09 -18.80 -8.30
CA GLN A 350 -33.58 -18.65 -6.93
C GLN A 350 -32.56 -19.03 -5.84
N ASN A 351 -31.41 -19.60 -6.19
CA ASN A 351 -30.37 -20.00 -5.22
C ASN A 351 -29.66 -18.74 -4.67
N PRO A 352 -29.82 -18.40 -3.37
CA PRO A 352 -29.18 -17.20 -2.81
C PRO A 352 -27.66 -17.35 -2.70
N PHE A 353 -27.16 -18.56 -2.43
CA PHE A 353 -25.72 -18.81 -2.36
C PHE A 353 -25.03 -18.61 -3.71
N ALA A 354 -25.71 -18.86 -4.83
CA ALA A 354 -25.20 -18.56 -6.16
C ALA A 354 -25.02 -17.05 -6.38
N TRP A 355 -26.00 -16.23 -5.98
CA TRP A 355 -25.92 -14.77 -6.07
C TRP A 355 -24.88 -14.18 -5.11
N ALA A 356 -24.79 -14.71 -3.88
CA ALA A 356 -23.75 -14.34 -2.92
C ALA A 356 -22.35 -14.66 -3.46
N ARG A 357 -22.13 -15.88 -3.95
CA ARG A 357 -20.86 -16.32 -4.55
C ARG A 357 -20.46 -15.45 -5.74
N ARG A 358 -21.42 -15.11 -6.61
CA ARG A 358 -21.18 -14.22 -7.74
C ARG A 358 -20.80 -12.80 -7.27
N ALA A 359 -21.53 -12.24 -6.31
CA ALA A 359 -21.24 -10.91 -5.77
C ALA A 359 -19.88 -10.84 -5.06
N GLU A 360 -19.49 -11.87 -4.32
CA GLU A 360 -18.18 -12.02 -3.66
C GLU A 360 -17.01 -11.95 -4.67
N LEU A 361 -17.14 -12.65 -5.81
CA LEU A 361 -16.18 -12.61 -6.90
C LEU A 361 -16.18 -11.26 -7.64
N GLU A 362 -17.37 -10.68 -7.89
CA GLU A 362 -17.49 -9.36 -8.51
C GLU A 362 -16.91 -8.24 -7.61
N LEU A 363 -17.01 -8.34 -6.27
CA LEU A 363 -16.35 -7.41 -5.34
C LEU A 363 -14.84 -7.58 -5.30
N SER A 364 -14.35 -8.82 -5.30
CA SER A 364 -12.91 -9.12 -5.28
C SER A 364 -12.20 -8.50 -6.49
N LEU A 365 -12.81 -8.68 -7.67
CA LEU A 365 -12.37 -8.10 -8.95
C LEU A 365 -12.70 -6.59 -9.10
N THR A 366 -13.06 -5.91 -8.01
CA THR A 366 -13.48 -4.49 -7.93
C THR A 366 -14.59 -4.07 -8.91
N LEU A 367 -15.41 -5.02 -9.38
CA LEU A 367 -16.56 -4.78 -10.26
C LEU A 367 -17.77 -4.29 -9.43
N THR A 368 -17.59 -3.28 -8.58
CA THR A 368 -18.58 -2.86 -7.56
C THR A 368 -19.97 -2.58 -8.15
N ALA A 369 -20.07 -2.02 -9.36
CA ALA A 369 -21.34 -1.79 -10.05
C ALA A 369 -22.00 -3.08 -10.62
N ALA A 370 -21.25 -4.16 -10.84
CA ALA A 370 -21.81 -5.49 -11.08
C ALA A 370 -22.24 -6.14 -9.75
N ALA A 371 -21.34 -6.13 -8.76
CA ALA A 371 -21.61 -6.68 -7.43
C ALA A 371 -22.86 -6.08 -6.77
N ARG A 372 -23.03 -4.76 -6.77
CA ARG A 372 -24.22 -4.10 -6.21
C ARG A 372 -25.53 -4.50 -6.91
N ARG A 373 -25.50 -4.94 -8.18
CA ARG A 373 -26.65 -5.55 -8.86
C ARG A 373 -26.87 -7.00 -8.40
N SER A 374 -25.83 -7.83 -8.37
CA SER A 374 -25.89 -9.20 -7.84
C SER A 374 -26.34 -9.25 -6.37
N LEU A 375 -26.00 -8.24 -5.56
CA LEU A 375 -26.46 -8.07 -4.18
C LEU A 375 -27.92 -7.61 -4.08
N ALA A 376 -28.43 -6.84 -5.04
CA ALA A 376 -29.86 -6.53 -5.11
C ALA A 376 -30.67 -7.80 -5.43
N GLU A 377 -30.23 -8.61 -6.40
CA GLU A 377 -30.85 -9.90 -6.71
C GLU A 377 -30.81 -10.87 -5.50
N LEU A 378 -29.68 -10.93 -4.78
CA LEU A 378 -29.57 -11.69 -3.53
C LEU A 378 -30.57 -11.21 -2.47
N THR A 379 -30.58 -9.91 -2.18
CA THR A 379 -31.41 -9.32 -1.12
C THR A 379 -32.91 -9.46 -1.43
N ALA A 380 -33.31 -9.49 -2.70
CA ALA A 380 -34.68 -9.74 -3.12
C ALA A 380 -35.16 -11.18 -2.88
N ARG A 381 -34.25 -12.16 -2.78
CA ARG A 381 -34.57 -13.60 -2.62
C ARG A 381 -34.37 -14.11 -1.20
N ALA A 382 -33.33 -13.63 -0.52
CA ALA A 382 -33.02 -13.97 0.87
C ALA A 382 -32.63 -12.69 1.66
N PRO A 383 -33.59 -11.79 1.92
CA PRO A 383 -33.34 -10.53 2.66
C PRO A 383 -32.80 -10.75 4.07
N GLN A 384 -33.03 -11.95 4.64
CA GLN A 384 -32.58 -12.38 5.95
C GLN A 384 -31.21 -13.10 5.96
N LEU A 385 -30.54 -13.28 4.81
CA LEU A 385 -29.24 -13.94 4.75
C LEU A 385 -28.12 -13.00 5.25
N PRO A 386 -27.41 -13.32 6.34
CA PRO A 386 -26.39 -12.43 6.93
C PRO A 386 -25.25 -12.13 5.95
N ARG A 387 -24.85 -13.12 5.14
CA ARG A 387 -23.84 -12.96 4.08
C ARG A 387 -24.14 -11.84 3.08
N ALA A 388 -25.41 -11.52 2.82
CA ALA A 388 -25.79 -10.38 2.00
C ALA A 388 -25.37 -9.04 2.64
N LYS A 389 -25.49 -8.94 3.96
CA LYS A 389 -25.03 -7.78 4.76
C LYS A 389 -23.50 -7.72 4.80
N THR A 390 -22.82 -8.86 5.02
CA THR A 390 -21.35 -8.95 4.93
C THR A 390 -20.83 -8.39 3.60
N LEU A 391 -21.37 -8.86 2.46
CA LEU A 391 -20.91 -8.44 1.14
C LEU A 391 -21.30 -6.98 0.81
N LEU A 392 -22.45 -6.50 1.28
CA LEU A 392 -22.78 -5.06 1.22
C LEU A 392 -21.79 -4.22 2.04
N GLY A 393 -21.38 -4.68 3.23
CA GLY A 393 -20.34 -4.01 4.04
C GLY A 393 -19.02 -3.87 3.31
N PHE A 394 -18.59 -4.91 2.58
CA PHE A 394 -17.40 -4.83 1.71
C PHE A 394 -17.60 -3.87 0.54
N ALA A 395 -18.79 -3.79 -0.07
CA ALA A 395 -19.08 -2.81 -1.11
C ALA A 395 -18.98 -1.36 -0.59
N GLU A 396 -19.56 -1.06 0.58
CA GLU A 396 -19.42 0.26 1.21
C GLU A 396 -17.96 0.56 1.61
N LEU A 397 -17.19 -0.45 2.04
CA LEU A 397 -15.78 -0.30 2.42
C LEU A 397 -14.87 -0.04 1.20
N ILE A 398 -15.17 -0.65 0.05
CA ILE A 398 -14.49 -0.36 -1.23
C ILE A 398 -14.78 1.08 -1.68
N ASP A 399 -16.04 1.51 -1.57
CA ASP A 399 -16.45 2.90 -1.89
C ASP A 399 -16.04 3.93 -0.82
N GLY A 400 -15.31 3.52 0.23
CA GLY A 400 -14.75 4.38 1.29
C GLY A 400 -15.72 4.79 2.40
N ALA A 401 -17.00 4.39 2.31
CA ALA A 401 -18.07 4.69 3.26
C ALA A 401 -17.95 3.83 4.55
N THR A 402 -16.88 4.08 5.31
CA THR A 402 -16.42 3.27 6.43
C THR A 402 -17.45 3.18 7.56
N GLY A 403 -18.18 4.27 7.84
CA GLY A 403 -19.29 4.25 8.80
C GLY A 403 -20.45 3.34 8.37
N ALA A 404 -20.83 3.39 7.09
CA ALA A 404 -21.86 2.52 6.53
C ALA A 404 -21.42 1.05 6.48
N ALA A 405 -20.15 0.79 6.18
CA ALA A 405 -19.55 -0.54 6.24
C ALA A 405 -19.66 -1.14 7.65
N ARG A 406 -19.25 -0.41 8.70
CA ARG A 406 -19.38 -0.87 10.11
C ARG A 406 -20.84 -1.19 10.47
N GLN A 407 -21.81 -0.40 10.03
CA GLN A 407 -23.23 -0.72 10.24
C GLN A 407 -23.61 -2.04 9.56
N ARG A 408 -23.19 -2.29 8.31
CA ARG A 408 -23.54 -3.52 7.58
C ARG A 408 -22.88 -4.76 8.16
N PHE A 409 -21.65 -4.68 8.66
CA PHE A 409 -21.02 -5.79 9.37
C PHE A 409 -21.70 -6.05 10.73
N GLY A 410 -22.09 -5.01 11.47
CA GLY A 410 -22.90 -5.16 12.68
C GLY A 410 -24.29 -5.78 12.42
N GLU A 411 -24.95 -5.42 11.31
CA GLU A 411 -26.19 -6.05 10.85
C GLU A 411 -26.00 -7.53 10.46
N ALA A 412 -24.80 -7.94 10.02
CA ALA A 412 -24.48 -9.33 9.74
C ALA A 412 -24.23 -10.11 11.05
N LEU A 413 -23.33 -9.61 11.91
CA LEU A 413 -22.92 -10.24 13.17
C LEU A 413 -24.06 -10.35 14.19
N ALA A 414 -25.08 -9.50 14.11
CA ALA A 414 -26.29 -9.60 14.93
C ALA A 414 -27.26 -10.72 14.47
N ALA A 415 -27.00 -11.36 13.33
CA ALA A 415 -27.80 -12.45 12.77
C ALA A 415 -27.00 -13.76 12.57
N ASP A 416 -25.67 -13.66 12.42
CA ASP A 416 -24.72 -14.77 12.39
C ASP A 416 -23.37 -14.29 12.96
N ASP A 417 -23.08 -14.66 14.20
CA ASP A 417 -21.81 -14.37 14.88
C ASP A 417 -20.69 -15.38 14.55
N SER A 418 -20.87 -16.21 13.51
CA SER A 418 -19.91 -17.21 13.04
C SER A 418 -19.26 -16.90 11.68
N ASP A 419 -19.70 -15.87 10.94
CA ASP A 419 -19.08 -15.46 9.67
C ASP A 419 -17.71 -14.78 9.91
N PRO A 420 -16.57 -15.45 9.61
CA PRO A 420 -15.24 -14.84 9.79
C PRO A 420 -15.04 -13.60 8.91
N LEU A 421 -15.71 -13.50 7.75
CA LEU A 421 -15.59 -12.34 6.87
C LEU A 421 -16.35 -11.11 7.40
N ALA A 422 -17.40 -11.31 8.21
CA ALA A 422 -18.10 -10.20 8.84
C ALA A 422 -17.23 -9.53 9.91
N TYR A 423 -16.56 -10.32 10.76
CA TYR A 423 -15.55 -9.81 11.69
C TYR A 423 -14.33 -9.20 10.97
N PHE A 424 -13.81 -9.86 9.93
CA PHE A 424 -12.70 -9.33 9.14
C PHE A 424 -13.04 -7.97 8.53
N GLY A 425 -14.21 -7.84 7.91
CA GLY A 425 -14.70 -6.59 7.33
C GLY A 425 -14.91 -5.49 8.36
N GLN A 426 -15.51 -5.81 9.52
CA GLN A 426 -15.64 -4.87 10.65
C GLN A 426 -14.28 -4.40 11.15
N GLY A 427 -13.34 -5.33 11.30
CA GLY A 427 -11.98 -5.03 11.77
C GLY A 427 -11.19 -4.17 10.78
N LEU A 428 -11.30 -4.43 9.47
CA LEU A 428 -10.73 -3.55 8.43
C LEU A 428 -11.34 -2.14 8.47
N ALA A 429 -12.64 -2.02 8.71
CA ALA A 429 -13.31 -0.72 8.81
C ALA A 429 -12.91 0.04 10.09
N ALA A 430 -12.67 -0.66 11.21
CA ALA A 430 -12.08 -0.09 12.42
C ALA A 430 -10.62 0.37 12.18
N VAL A 431 -9.77 -0.47 11.58
CA VAL A 431 -8.39 -0.11 11.18
C VAL A 431 -8.36 1.15 10.31
N ARG A 432 -9.25 1.23 9.30
CA ARG A 432 -9.38 2.42 8.43
C ARG A 432 -9.93 3.66 9.14
N SER A 433 -10.60 3.51 10.27
CA SER A 433 -11.00 4.62 11.16
C SER A 433 -9.83 5.11 12.03
N GLY A 434 -8.76 4.31 12.18
CA GLY A 434 -7.68 4.49 13.17
C GLY A 434 -7.88 3.70 14.47
N ASP A 435 -8.96 2.93 14.58
CA ASP A 435 -9.33 2.16 15.78
C ASP A 435 -8.58 0.81 15.82
N TYR A 436 -7.24 0.84 15.84
CA TYR A 436 -6.40 -0.36 15.66
C TYR A 436 -6.65 -1.46 16.70
N GLU A 437 -6.95 -1.12 17.96
CA GLU A 437 -7.15 -2.14 19.01
C GLU A 437 -8.46 -2.93 18.81
N ASP A 438 -9.55 -2.26 18.40
CA ASP A 438 -10.81 -2.91 18.04
C ASP A 438 -10.69 -3.63 16.70
N GLY A 439 -10.01 -3.01 15.73
CA GLY A 439 -9.70 -3.61 14.43
C GLY A 439 -8.92 -4.91 14.57
N ARG A 440 -7.93 -4.94 15.46
CA ARG A 440 -7.24 -6.18 15.85
C ARG A 440 -8.20 -7.17 16.48
N ARG A 441 -8.99 -6.78 17.50
CA ARG A 441 -9.86 -7.72 18.24
C ARG A 441 -10.81 -8.47 17.31
N ASP A 442 -11.38 -7.81 16.32
CA ASP A 442 -12.26 -8.47 15.36
C ASP A 442 -11.49 -9.30 14.31
N ILE A 443 -10.29 -8.88 13.87
CA ILE A 443 -9.46 -9.72 12.99
C ILE A 443 -8.89 -10.96 13.74
N GLU A 444 -8.58 -10.85 15.03
CA GLU A 444 -8.22 -11.99 15.90
C GLU A 444 -9.40 -12.99 16.02
N ARG A 445 -10.65 -12.50 16.06
CA ARG A 445 -11.86 -13.36 16.01
C ARG A 445 -12.04 -14.01 14.64
N ALA A 446 -11.80 -13.28 13.55
CA ALA A 446 -11.84 -13.85 12.20
C ALA A 446 -10.83 -15.00 12.04
N VAL A 447 -9.60 -14.84 12.57
CA VAL A 447 -8.58 -15.91 12.59
C VAL A 447 -8.96 -17.08 13.52
N LEU A 448 -9.67 -16.84 14.63
CA LEU A 448 -10.20 -17.92 15.49
C LEU A 448 -11.31 -18.74 14.81
N LEU A 449 -12.11 -18.10 13.93
CA LEU A 449 -13.23 -18.70 13.21
C LEU A 449 -12.85 -19.31 11.85
N ASP A 450 -11.67 -19.01 11.33
CA ASP A 450 -11.07 -19.64 10.15
C ASP A 450 -9.52 -19.70 10.26
N PRO A 451 -8.97 -20.55 11.15
CA PRO A 451 -7.54 -20.57 11.45
C PRO A 451 -6.65 -21.10 10.31
N GLY A 452 -7.25 -21.71 9.29
CA GLY A 452 -6.54 -22.14 8.08
C GLY A 452 -6.28 -21.04 7.05
N ASN A 453 -6.81 -19.83 7.28
CA ASN A 453 -6.80 -18.77 6.29
C ASN A 453 -5.50 -17.94 6.31
N ALA A 454 -4.65 -18.15 5.30
CA ALA A 454 -3.38 -17.45 5.16
C ALA A 454 -3.52 -15.92 5.06
N GLU A 455 -4.56 -15.43 4.37
CA GLU A 455 -4.79 -13.99 4.21
C GLU A 455 -5.26 -13.36 5.52
N LEU A 456 -6.23 -13.94 6.25
CA LEU A 456 -6.65 -13.39 7.54
C LEU A 456 -5.47 -13.22 8.53
N ARG A 457 -4.52 -14.16 8.53
CA ARG A 457 -3.29 -14.07 9.31
C ARG A 457 -2.32 -13.00 8.82
N ALA A 458 -2.13 -12.89 7.49
CA ALA A 458 -1.31 -11.82 6.92
C ALA A 458 -1.88 -10.43 7.28
N TYR A 459 -3.20 -10.24 7.20
CA TYR A 459 -3.87 -9.01 7.60
C TYR A 459 -3.80 -8.77 9.12
N LEU A 460 -3.94 -9.81 9.95
CA LEU A 460 -3.70 -9.71 11.40
C LEU A 460 -2.27 -9.24 11.69
N ALA A 461 -1.28 -9.80 11.00
CA ALA A 461 0.11 -9.39 11.12
C ALA A 461 0.31 -7.92 10.74
N ARG A 462 -0.33 -7.44 9.67
CA ARG A 462 -0.24 -6.03 9.25
C ARG A 462 -0.85 -5.08 10.30
N VAL A 463 -1.88 -5.50 11.05
CA VAL A 463 -2.39 -4.76 12.21
C VAL A 463 -1.42 -4.83 13.41
N TYR A 464 -0.81 -5.99 13.68
CA TYR A 464 0.27 -6.09 14.67
C TYR A 464 1.47 -5.19 14.32
N VAL A 465 1.77 -4.96 13.04
CA VAL A 465 2.77 -3.96 12.64
C VAL A 465 2.33 -2.55 13.06
N GLU A 466 1.10 -2.13 12.79
CA GLU A 466 0.64 -0.79 13.23
C GLU A 466 0.55 -0.65 14.76
N GLU A 467 0.20 -1.71 15.49
CA GLU A 467 0.27 -1.74 16.96
C GLU A 467 1.69 -1.85 17.55
N ASP A 468 2.74 -1.87 16.72
CA ASP A 468 4.15 -1.98 17.14
C ASP A 468 4.52 -3.33 17.79
N ARG A 469 3.77 -4.39 17.45
CA ARG A 469 3.95 -5.77 17.94
C ARG A 469 4.71 -6.62 16.92
N SER A 470 5.82 -6.12 16.37
CA SER A 470 6.55 -6.73 15.24
C SER A 470 6.85 -8.24 15.43
N ALA A 471 7.25 -8.67 16.62
CA ALA A 471 7.51 -10.09 16.92
C ALA A 471 6.26 -11.01 16.85
N LEU A 472 5.04 -10.47 17.01
CA LEU A 472 3.80 -11.21 16.75
C LEU A 472 3.43 -11.17 15.26
N ALA A 473 3.67 -10.04 14.58
CA ALA A 473 3.49 -9.95 13.14
C ALA A 473 4.36 -10.97 12.38
N GLY A 474 5.64 -11.08 12.73
CA GLY A 474 6.55 -12.08 12.14
C GLY A 474 6.04 -13.52 12.26
N LYS A 475 5.53 -13.91 13.45
CA LYS A 475 4.91 -15.25 13.66
C LYS A 475 3.70 -15.50 12.76
N GLU A 476 2.80 -14.53 12.62
CA GLU A 476 1.62 -14.69 11.74
C GLU A 476 1.99 -14.70 10.26
N LEU A 477 3.02 -13.97 9.83
CA LEU A 477 3.53 -14.00 8.45
C LEU A 477 4.27 -15.31 8.13
N GLU A 478 4.93 -15.91 9.13
CA GLU A 478 5.50 -17.26 9.05
C GLU A 478 4.40 -18.33 8.94
N LEU A 479 3.33 -18.21 9.74
CA LEU A 479 2.15 -19.10 9.65
C LEU A 479 1.43 -18.96 8.31
N ALA A 480 1.19 -17.73 7.84
CA ALA A 480 0.58 -17.48 6.54
C ALA A 480 1.39 -18.11 5.39
N ARG A 481 2.73 -17.97 5.40
CA ARG A 481 3.64 -18.62 4.43
C ARG A 481 3.67 -20.16 4.53
N ARG A 482 3.29 -20.76 5.66
CA ARG A 482 3.09 -22.22 5.79
C ARG A 482 1.74 -22.69 5.22
N LEU A 483 0.68 -21.89 5.42
CA LEU A 483 -0.68 -22.20 4.97
C LEU A 483 -0.82 -22.02 3.46
N ASP A 484 -0.26 -20.93 2.93
CA ASP A 484 -0.15 -20.65 1.49
C ASP A 484 1.28 -20.16 1.16
N PRO A 485 2.17 -21.06 0.69
CA PRO A 485 3.51 -20.70 0.22
C PRO A 485 3.55 -19.92 -1.10
N ALA A 486 2.42 -19.80 -1.81
CA ALA A 486 2.30 -19.12 -3.10
C ALA A 486 1.80 -17.67 -2.98
N SER A 487 1.01 -17.33 -1.96
CA SER A 487 0.55 -15.94 -1.78
C SER A 487 1.71 -14.94 -1.60
N PRO A 488 1.71 -13.80 -2.31
CA PRO A 488 2.66 -12.71 -2.10
C PRO A 488 2.31 -11.83 -0.89
N THR A 489 1.06 -11.86 -0.38
CA THR A 489 0.61 -10.94 0.69
C THR A 489 1.47 -11.04 1.96
N PRO A 490 1.84 -12.23 2.46
CA PRO A 490 2.73 -12.33 3.63
C PRO A 490 4.12 -11.75 3.36
N TRP A 491 4.68 -11.98 2.17
CA TRP A 491 5.99 -11.45 1.79
C TRP A 491 5.98 -9.92 1.70
N GLN A 492 4.93 -9.33 1.13
CA GLN A 492 4.80 -7.88 1.07
C GLN A 492 4.70 -7.28 2.48
N PHE A 493 3.86 -7.82 3.35
CA PHE A 493 3.73 -7.30 4.71
C PHE A 493 4.97 -7.53 5.58
N ASP A 494 5.73 -8.60 5.35
CA ASP A 494 7.01 -8.84 6.03
C ASP A 494 8.10 -7.86 5.56
N ALA A 495 8.11 -7.47 4.28
CA ALA A 495 8.96 -6.39 3.77
C ALA A 495 8.63 -5.03 4.41
N LEU A 496 7.35 -4.68 4.54
CA LEU A 496 6.93 -3.45 5.22
C LEU A 496 7.26 -3.46 6.72
N ARG A 497 7.19 -4.63 7.38
CA ARG A 497 7.63 -4.82 8.76
C ARG A 497 9.14 -4.60 8.89
N LYS A 498 9.94 -5.28 8.06
CA LYS A 498 11.41 -5.17 8.04
C LYS A 498 11.90 -3.73 7.80
N LEU A 499 11.25 -2.97 6.92
CA LEU A 499 11.55 -1.54 6.76
C LEU A 499 11.32 -0.71 8.04
N ARG A 500 10.37 -1.09 8.89
CA ARG A 500 10.13 -0.44 10.20
C ARG A 500 11.04 -0.96 11.31
N ASP A 501 11.55 -2.18 11.17
CA ASP A 501 12.55 -2.80 12.05
C ASP A 501 14.01 -2.52 11.59
N ASN A 502 14.22 -1.51 10.73
CA ASN A 502 15.51 -1.09 10.16
C ASN A 502 16.31 -2.18 9.40
N ASP A 503 15.61 -3.13 8.79
CA ASP A 503 16.15 -4.16 7.88
C ASP A 503 15.78 -3.85 6.41
N PRO A 504 16.53 -2.96 5.70
CA PRO A 504 16.29 -2.69 4.29
C PRO A 504 16.71 -3.85 3.36
N VAL A 505 17.64 -4.71 3.77
CA VAL A 505 18.16 -5.80 2.94
C VAL A 505 17.15 -6.95 2.87
N GLY A 506 16.65 -7.41 4.02
CA GLY A 506 15.58 -8.39 4.10
C GLY A 506 14.27 -7.86 3.53
N ALA A 507 14.02 -6.54 3.59
CA ALA A 507 12.89 -5.93 2.89
C ALA A 507 13.01 -5.98 1.36
N LEU A 508 14.21 -5.72 0.80
CA LEU A 508 14.45 -5.93 -0.64
C LEU A 508 14.25 -7.40 -1.04
N ALA A 509 14.65 -8.35 -0.21
CA ALA A 509 14.46 -9.77 -0.47
C ALA A 509 12.97 -10.16 -0.46
N ASP A 510 12.25 -9.81 0.60
CA ASP A 510 10.85 -10.19 0.78
C ASP A 510 9.91 -9.47 -0.22
N GLY A 511 10.09 -8.17 -0.44
CA GLY A 511 9.24 -7.43 -1.37
C GLY A 511 9.49 -7.83 -2.82
N ARG A 512 10.72 -8.25 -3.18
CA ARG A 512 10.96 -8.91 -4.47
C ARG A 512 10.28 -10.27 -4.55
N ARG A 513 10.25 -11.04 -3.47
CA ARG A 513 9.52 -12.31 -3.45
C ARG A 513 8.01 -12.10 -3.59
N ALA A 514 7.46 -11.00 -3.05
CA ALA A 514 6.08 -10.59 -3.31
C ALA A 514 5.84 -10.20 -4.79
N ILE A 515 6.79 -9.54 -5.46
CA ILE A 515 6.72 -9.23 -6.90
C ILE A 515 6.82 -10.50 -7.76
N GLU A 516 7.65 -11.48 -7.39
CA GLU A 516 7.74 -12.79 -8.06
C GLU A 516 6.47 -13.63 -7.89
N LEU A 517 5.82 -13.55 -6.73
CA LEU A 517 4.60 -14.27 -6.40
C LEU A 517 3.31 -13.47 -6.72
N ASN A 518 3.44 -12.27 -7.30
CA ASN A 518 2.35 -11.30 -7.48
C ASN A 518 1.09 -11.92 -8.09
N ASP A 519 1.27 -12.75 -9.12
CA ASP A 519 0.19 -13.33 -9.92
C ASP A 519 -0.42 -14.60 -9.29
N ASN A 520 -0.03 -14.95 -8.05
CA ASN A 520 -0.54 -16.09 -7.25
C ASN A 520 -1.38 -15.64 -6.04
N ARG A 521 -1.97 -14.43 -6.03
CA ARG A 521 -2.76 -13.94 -4.87
C ARG A 521 -4.01 -14.78 -4.58
N ALA A 522 -4.21 -15.09 -3.29
CA ALA A 522 -5.44 -15.67 -2.77
C ALA A 522 -6.62 -14.66 -2.68
N VAL A 523 -6.33 -13.34 -2.64
CA VAL A 523 -7.33 -12.28 -2.83
C VAL A 523 -7.42 -11.91 -4.31
N LEU A 524 -8.58 -12.22 -4.90
CA LEU A 524 -8.77 -12.38 -6.35
C LEU A 524 -8.81 -11.04 -7.09
N ARG A 525 -8.00 -10.88 -8.14
CA ARG A 525 -7.80 -9.61 -8.87
C ARG A 525 -7.61 -9.82 -10.37
N SER A 526 -8.14 -8.92 -11.20
CA SER A 526 -7.96 -8.96 -12.66
C SER A 526 -6.48 -8.72 -13.05
N PRO A 527 -6.05 -9.04 -14.28
CA PRO A 527 -4.66 -8.79 -14.72
C PRO A 527 -4.21 -7.33 -14.57
N HIS A 528 -5.12 -6.36 -14.76
CA HIS A 528 -4.83 -4.95 -14.52
C HIS A 528 -4.65 -4.63 -13.03
N LEU A 529 -5.51 -5.15 -12.16
CA LEU A 529 -5.36 -5.03 -10.70
C LEU A 529 -4.07 -5.70 -10.19
N LEU A 530 -3.63 -6.79 -10.83
CA LEU A 530 -2.36 -7.44 -10.53
C LEU A 530 -1.16 -6.60 -11.00
N ASP A 531 -1.24 -5.92 -12.15
CA ASP A 531 -0.22 -4.95 -12.56
C ASP A 531 -0.20 -3.72 -11.61
N ILE A 532 -1.36 -3.22 -11.12
CA ILE A 532 -1.41 -2.20 -10.05
C ILE A 532 -0.73 -2.69 -8.76
N ASP A 533 -0.94 -3.95 -8.35
CA ASP A 533 -0.23 -4.51 -7.19
C ASP A 533 1.28 -4.63 -7.44
N ARG A 534 1.70 -5.04 -8.65
CA ARG A 534 3.10 -5.10 -9.07
C ARG A 534 3.76 -3.72 -9.00
N ALA A 535 3.05 -2.67 -9.43
CA ALA A 535 3.45 -1.28 -9.29
C ALA A 535 3.55 -0.84 -7.82
N ALA A 536 2.55 -1.17 -6.99
CA ALA A 536 2.51 -0.80 -5.57
C ALA A 536 3.64 -1.49 -4.77
N HIS A 537 3.87 -2.79 -5.01
CA HIS A 537 5.00 -3.53 -4.44
C HIS A 537 6.34 -2.91 -4.89
N SER A 538 6.53 -2.66 -6.19
CA SER A 538 7.75 -2.06 -6.75
C SER A 538 8.02 -0.67 -6.18
N ALA A 539 6.98 0.16 -6.03
CA ALA A 539 7.08 1.46 -5.39
C ALA A 539 7.47 1.34 -3.90
N SER A 540 6.87 0.39 -3.16
CA SER A 540 7.14 0.19 -1.73
C SER A 540 8.58 -0.22 -1.39
N LEU A 541 9.37 -0.67 -2.37
CA LEU A 541 10.81 -0.93 -2.20
C LEU A 541 11.69 0.33 -2.26
N GLY A 542 11.17 1.48 -2.69
CA GLY A 542 11.90 2.75 -2.76
C GLY A 542 12.69 3.11 -1.49
N PRO A 543 12.13 2.99 -0.27
CA PRO A 543 12.84 3.31 0.97
C PRO A 543 13.99 2.36 1.26
N ALA A 544 13.90 1.11 0.80
CA ALA A 544 14.99 0.14 0.93
C ALA A 544 16.17 0.56 0.04
N TYR A 545 15.90 0.86 -1.24
CA TYR A 545 16.93 1.35 -2.17
C TYR A 545 17.58 2.66 -1.69
N SER A 546 16.79 3.62 -1.22
CA SER A 546 17.28 4.92 -0.74
C SER A 546 18.19 4.77 0.50
N ARG A 547 17.83 3.95 1.50
CA ARG A 547 18.68 3.71 2.68
C ARG A 547 20.02 3.06 2.33
N LEU A 548 20.02 2.18 1.33
CA LEU A 548 21.21 1.45 0.88
C LEU A 548 22.13 2.27 -0.05
N GLY A 549 21.71 3.47 -0.49
CA GLY A 549 22.43 4.26 -1.50
C GLY A 549 22.41 3.59 -2.88
N PHE A 550 21.27 3.02 -3.27
CA PHE A 550 21.04 2.31 -4.53
C PHE A 550 20.18 3.16 -5.49
N ASP A 551 20.65 4.37 -5.81
CA ASP A 551 19.85 5.40 -6.49
C ASP A 551 19.50 5.06 -7.95
N LEU A 552 20.32 4.24 -8.62
CA LEU A 552 20.01 3.80 -9.98
C LEU A 552 18.95 2.68 -9.96
N SER A 553 19.02 1.75 -9.01
CA SER A 553 17.94 0.78 -8.74
C SER A 553 16.65 1.46 -8.29
N LEU A 554 16.73 2.53 -7.49
CA LEU A 554 15.60 3.35 -7.05
C LEU A 554 14.86 3.95 -8.25
N ARG A 555 15.61 4.60 -9.17
CA ARG A 555 15.06 5.17 -10.40
C ARG A 555 14.48 4.10 -11.32
N ARG A 556 15.12 2.93 -11.44
CA ARG A 556 14.58 1.81 -12.22
C ARG A 556 13.32 1.22 -11.58
N ALA A 557 13.22 1.14 -10.25
CA ALA A 557 11.99 0.73 -9.57
C ALA A 557 10.83 1.72 -9.77
N ALA A 558 11.10 3.03 -9.84
CA ALA A 558 10.11 4.04 -10.23
C ALA A 558 9.59 3.83 -11.66
N ILE A 559 10.51 3.58 -12.60
CA ILE A 559 10.21 3.29 -14.01
C ILE A 559 9.43 1.98 -14.15
N ASP A 560 9.88 0.90 -13.49
CA ASP A 560 9.20 -0.39 -13.47
C ASP A 560 7.76 -0.25 -12.92
N ALA A 561 7.57 0.49 -11.82
CA ALA A 561 6.23 0.74 -11.26
C ALA A 561 5.31 1.58 -12.17
N LEU A 562 5.84 2.61 -12.84
CA LEU A 562 5.07 3.42 -13.79
C LEU A 562 4.80 2.71 -15.12
N PHE A 563 5.60 1.69 -15.47
CA PHE A 563 5.30 0.79 -16.56
C PHE A 563 4.20 -0.21 -16.21
N ASP A 564 4.06 -0.62 -14.95
CA ASP A 564 2.96 -1.49 -14.54
C ASP A 564 1.65 -0.68 -14.37
N ASP A 565 1.68 0.45 -13.64
CA ASP A 565 0.55 1.38 -13.47
C ASP A 565 0.92 2.87 -13.75
N PRO A 566 0.62 3.40 -14.95
CA PRO A 566 0.85 4.80 -15.30
C PRO A 566 0.00 5.84 -14.52
N ILE A 567 -1.10 5.42 -13.87
CA ILE A 567 -1.95 6.29 -13.04
C ILE A 567 -1.70 6.09 -11.53
N GLY A 568 -0.73 5.27 -11.16
CA GLY A 568 -0.38 4.96 -9.78
C GLY A 568 0.28 6.14 -9.05
N ALA A 569 -0.37 6.65 -8.01
CA ALA A 569 0.14 7.77 -7.22
C ALA A 569 1.54 7.48 -6.62
N SER A 570 1.76 6.26 -6.14
CA SER A 570 3.04 5.83 -5.57
C SER A 570 4.18 5.74 -6.60
N GLY A 571 3.88 5.42 -7.86
CA GLY A 571 4.87 5.41 -8.95
C GLY A 571 5.37 6.81 -9.28
N HIS A 572 4.44 7.77 -9.47
CA HIS A 572 4.79 9.19 -9.69
C HIS A 572 5.50 9.79 -8.47
N ARG A 573 5.11 9.40 -7.25
CA ARG A 573 5.77 9.80 -6.00
C ARG A 573 7.21 9.31 -5.93
N LEU A 574 7.47 8.06 -6.31
CA LEU A 574 8.82 7.48 -6.32
C LEU A 574 9.70 8.06 -7.44
N LEU A 575 9.13 8.35 -8.60
CA LEU A 575 9.84 9.05 -9.67
C LEU A 575 10.28 10.46 -9.22
N ALA A 576 9.43 11.17 -8.45
CA ALA A 576 9.80 12.46 -7.87
C ALA A 576 10.95 12.35 -6.85
N ASP A 577 11.04 11.27 -6.06
CA ASP A 577 12.21 11.04 -5.21
C ASP A 577 13.46 10.78 -6.06
N ALA A 578 13.39 9.81 -6.99
CA ALA A 578 14.52 9.37 -7.81
C ALA A 578 15.10 10.47 -8.72
N LEU A 579 14.30 11.47 -9.13
CA LEU A 579 14.75 12.62 -9.92
C LEU A 579 15.34 13.76 -9.07
N THR A 580 15.41 13.63 -7.74
CA THR A 580 15.93 14.71 -6.85
C THR A 580 17.44 14.94 -7.02
N LEU A 581 18.21 13.87 -7.24
CA LEU A 581 19.66 13.91 -7.39
C LEU A 581 20.12 14.25 -8.82
N MET A 582 19.21 14.28 -9.81
CA MET A 582 19.57 14.51 -11.20
C MET A 582 19.58 16.01 -11.56
N PRO A 583 20.68 16.55 -12.14
CA PRO A 583 20.69 17.91 -12.69
C PRO A 583 19.72 18.02 -13.88
N ARG A 584 19.18 19.21 -14.13
CA ARG A 584 18.30 19.52 -15.29
C ARG A 584 17.02 18.68 -15.40
N HIS A 585 16.57 18.06 -14.30
CA HIS A 585 15.36 17.24 -14.19
C HIS A 585 14.27 17.82 -13.27
N GLN A 586 14.37 19.09 -12.86
CA GLN A 586 13.43 19.74 -11.94
C GLN A 586 12.00 19.73 -12.47
N ALA A 587 11.75 20.17 -13.71
CA ALA A 587 10.40 20.22 -14.29
C ALA A 587 9.75 18.83 -14.36
N ALA A 588 10.54 17.78 -14.65
CA ALA A 588 10.08 16.39 -14.57
C ALA A 588 9.73 15.99 -13.12
N ARG A 589 10.58 16.33 -12.15
CA ARG A 589 10.37 16.07 -10.71
C ARG A 589 9.11 16.74 -10.16
N THR A 590 8.93 18.03 -10.42
CA THR A 590 7.77 18.81 -9.93
C THR A 590 6.47 18.39 -10.63
N SER A 591 6.53 17.99 -11.90
CA SER A 591 5.39 17.41 -12.62
C SER A 591 5.03 16.01 -12.11
N ALA A 592 6.02 15.17 -11.76
CA ALA A 592 5.78 13.89 -11.10
C ALA A 592 5.15 14.07 -9.70
N SER A 593 5.65 15.02 -8.90
CA SER A 593 5.08 15.38 -7.59
C SER A 593 3.66 15.97 -7.70
N LEU A 594 3.33 16.71 -8.77
CA LEU A 594 1.96 17.13 -9.07
C LEU A 594 1.06 15.92 -9.42
N LYS A 595 1.49 15.06 -10.34
CA LYS A 595 0.76 13.84 -10.73
C LYS A 595 0.48 12.93 -9.52
N ALA A 596 1.45 12.77 -8.63
CA ALA A 596 1.28 12.04 -7.37
C ALA A 596 0.19 12.67 -6.48
N ARG A 597 0.25 13.98 -6.20
CA ARG A 597 -0.73 14.68 -5.34
C ARG A 597 -2.16 14.65 -5.89
N LEU A 598 -2.33 14.74 -7.21
CA LEU A 598 -3.65 14.67 -7.86
C LEU A 598 -4.29 13.28 -7.73
N ARG A 599 -3.47 12.23 -7.64
CA ARG A 599 -3.88 10.80 -7.66
C ARG A 599 -3.93 10.14 -6.28
N GLN A 600 -3.16 10.65 -5.32
CA GLN A 600 -3.13 10.20 -3.92
C GLN A 600 -4.56 10.07 -3.34
N PRO A 601 -4.91 8.99 -2.61
CA PRO A 601 -6.20 8.87 -1.93
C PRO A 601 -6.32 9.82 -0.72
N LEU A 602 -7.57 10.10 -0.30
CA LEU A 602 -7.84 10.82 0.94
C LEU A 602 -7.35 10.02 2.15
N GLY A 603 -6.87 10.70 3.19
CA GLY A 603 -6.39 10.06 4.43
C GLY A 603 -4.92 9.65 4.40
N ARG A 604 -4.25 9.77 3.24
CA ARG A 604 -2.82 9.46 3.10
C ARG A 604 -1.94 10.66 3.44
N ALA A 605 -0.82 10.42 4.12
CA ALA A 605 0.10 11.43 4.60
C ALA A 605 0.46 12.49 3.53
N PRO A 606 0.35 13.80 3.81
CA PRO A 606 0.62 14.85 2.82
C PRO A 606 2.08 14.82 2.38
N LEU A 607 2.37 15.21 1.14
CA LEU A 607 3.75 15.32 0.69
C LEU A 607 4.41 16.55 1.33
N PRO A 608 5.58 16.43 2.00
CA PRO A 608 6.28 17.57 2.57
C PRO A 608 6.60 18.63 1.51
N GLN A 609 6.60 19.91 1.87
CA GLN A 609 6.70 20.96 0.84
C GLN A 609 8.03 20.94 0.06
N HIS A 610 9.12 20.41 0.65
CA HIS A 610 10.39 20.23 -0.06
C HIS A 610 10.30 19.25 -1.26
N VAL A 611 9.34 18.32 -1.25
CA VAL A 611 9.02 17.40 -2.36
C VAL A 611 8.12 18.07 -3.41
N VAL A 612 7.41 19.14 -3.04
CA VAL A 612 6.24 19.68 -3.78
C VAL A 612 6.58 20.86 -4.70
N ALA A 613 7.58 21.67 -4.36
CA ALA A 613 8.01 22.80 -5.18
C ALA A 613 9.47 22.68 -5.69
N GLN A 614 10.02 23.78 -6.21
CA GLN A 614 11.35 23.85 -6.84
C GLN A 614 12.47 23.54 -5.82
N LYS A 615 13.67 23.15 -6.29
CA LYS A 615 14.70 22.37 -5.56
C LYS A 615 15.09 22.97 -4.18
N PHE A 616 14.54 22.43 -3.08
CA PHE A 616 14.88 22.85 -1.71
C PHE A 616 16.06 22.03 -1.13
N PRO A 617 16.97 22.61 -0.33
CA PRO A 617 18.20 21.93 0.07
C PRO A 617 18.05 21.32 1.47
N ILE A 618 18.10 19.99 1.59
CA ILE A 618 18.79 19.21 2.66
C ILE A 618 18.29 17.76 2.75
N ALA A 619 19.23 16.88 3.12
CA ALA A 619 19.07 15.52 3.64
C ALA A 619 18.38 14.48 2.75
N GLU A 620 19.21 13.54 2.31
CA GLU A 620 18.87 12.20 1.83
C GLU A 620 18.12 11.43 2.94
N GLY A 621 16.78 11.55 2.95
CA GLY A 621 15.91 10.90 3.95
C GLY A 621 14.69 11.71 4.38
N SER A 622 14.61 13.01 4.04
CA SER A 622 13.54 13.93 4.48
C SER A 622 12.11 13.48 4.10
N ARG A 623 11.95 12.76 2.98
CA ARG A 623 11.07 11.57 2.87
C ARG A 623 11.45 10.74 1.63
N ALA A 624 11.98 9.54 1.84
CA ALA A 624 11.53 8.42 1.01
C ALA A 624 10.03 8.16 1.30
N LEU A 625 9.34 7.37 0.46
CA LEU A 625 8.02 6.82 0.79
C LEU A 625 7.99 6.29 2.24
N SER A 626 6.93 6.53 3.01
CA SER A 626 6.70 5.61 4.15
C SER A 626 6.48 4.20 3.56
N PRO A 627 6.93 3.11 4.21
CA PRO A 627 6.52 1.75 3.82
C PRO A 627 4.99 1.63 3.70
N GLU A 628 4.28 2.40 4.53
CA GLU A 628 2.82 2.51 4.56
C GLU A 628 2.21 3.24 3.34
N GLU A 629 2.99 4.05 2.61
CA GLU A 629 2.57 4.68 1.33
C GLU A 629 2.51 3.65 0.17
N GLY A 630 2.82 2.38 0.41
CA GLY A 630 2.59 1.28 -0.53
C GLY A 630 1.18 0.66 -0.49
N THR A 631 0.35 0.92 0.54
CA THR A 631 -0.91 0.16 0.75
C THR A 631 -2.11 0.99 1.21
N ASP A 632 -2.98 1.38 0.28
CA ASP A 632 -4.14 2.26 0.53
C ASP A 632 -5.31 1.60 1.33
N LEU A 633 -5.16 0.35 1.77
CA LEU A 633 -6.10 -0.27 2.71
C LEU A 633 -5.80 0.10 4.18
N PHE A 634 -4.54 0.43 4.51
CA PHE A 634 -4.04 0.67 5.87
C PHE A 634 -3.62 2.13 6.10
N LEU A 635 -4.37 3.08 5.52
CA LEU A 635 -4.09 4.51 5.68
C LEU A 635 -4.23 4.93 7.14
N ARG A 636 -3.21 5.62 7.67
CA ARG A 636 -3.16 6.01 9.09
C ARG A 636 -4.15 7.11 9.45
N GLY A 637 -5.32 6.72 9.93
CA GLY A 637 -6.25 7.59 10.66
C GLY A 637 -6.75 8.82 9.90
N THR A 638 -7.34 9.76 10.64
CA THR A 638 -7.96 10.98 10.11
C THR A 638 -7.10 12.24 10.25
N GLY A 639 -5.83 12.11 10.64
CA GLY A 639 -4.91 13.24 10.71
C GLY A 639 -3.48 12.81 10.97
N HIS A 640 -2.53 13.62 10.47
CA HIS A 640 -1.09 13.36 10.50
C HIS A 640 -0.33 14.64 10.85
N LEU A 641 0.78 14.51 11.57
CA LEU A 641 1.76 15.58 11.74
C LEU A 641 3.19 15.05 11.52
N PHE A 642 3.91 15.70 10.60
CA PHE A 642 5.34 15.49 10.37
C PHE A 642 6.08 16.78 10.69
N VAL A 643 7.19 16.67 11.40
CA VAL A 643 8.14 17.77 11.63
C VAL A 643 9.55 17.28 11.34
N THR A 644 10.29 18.03 10.54
CA THR A 644 11.73 17.81 10.31
C THR A 644 12.45 19.10 10.65
N ALA A 645 13.55 19.02 11.41
CA ALA A 645 14.41 20.15 11.74
C ALA A 645 15.86 19.75 11.50
N VAL A 646 16.65 20.64 10.89
CA VAL A 646 18.08 20.42 10.62
C VAL A 646 18.88 21.64 11.05
N ALA A 647 20.04 21.40 11.66
CA ALA A 647 21.02 22.42 12.01
C ALA A 647 22.43 21.96 11.63
N GLY A 648 23.30 22.88 11.23
CA GLY A 648 24.67 22.56 10.83
C GLY A 648 25.63 23.75 10.91
N ASN A 649 26.84 23.59 10.37
CA ASN A 649 27.79 24.70 10.19
C ASN A 649 27.35 25.67 9.07
N GLN A 650 28.09 26.77 8.86
CA GLN A 650 27.74 27.82 7.86
C GLN A 650 26.32 28.39 8.07
N GLU A 651 25.95 28.59 9.34
CA GLU A 651 24.61 28.97 9.82
C GLU A 651 23.43 28.15 9.26
N THR A 652 23.71 26.94 8.75
CA THR A 652 22.72 26.08 8.09
C THR A 652 21.60 25.71 9.05
N ARG A 653 20.36 26.09 8.71
CA ARG A 653 19.16 25.77 9.48
C ARG A 653 18.01 25.49 8.51
N ALA A 654 17.32 24.38 8.73
CA ALA A 654 16.09 24.06 8.00
C ALA A 654 14.99 23.58 8.95
N ALA A 655 13.73 23.85 8.59
CA ALA A 655 12.55 23.35 9.26
C ALA A 655 11.46 23.03 8.23
N SER A 656 10.81 21.88 8.36
CA SER A 656 9.62 21.52 7.61
C SER A 656 8.53 21.05 8.56
N ILE A 657 7.30 21.50 8.33
CA ILE A 657 6.11 21.03 9.04
C ILE A 657 5.10 20.64 7.98
N ALA A 658 4.54 19.44 8.08
CA ALA A 658 3.46 18.97 7.22
C ALA A 658 2.35 18.39 8.10
N ALA A 659 1.22 19.09 8.17
CA ALA A 659 0.06 18.73 8.95
C ALA A 659 -1.15 18.49 8.04
N MET A 660 -1.98 17.51 8.37
CA MET A 660 -3.17 17.18 7.57
C MET A 660 -4.29 16.65 8.45
N ARG A 661 -5.52 16.87 8.00
CA ARG A 661 -6.72 16.23 8.55
C ARG A 661 -7.67 15.80 7.42
N ALA A 662 -8.17 14.58 7.52
CA ALA A 662 -9.14 13.98 6.61
C ALA A 662 -10.46 13.60 7.32
N ALA A 663 -11.48 13.38 6.51
CA ALA A 663 -12.75 12.71 6.81
C ALA A 663 -13.14 11.90 5.56
N GLU A 664 -14.18 11.05 5.63
CA GLU A 664 -14.54 10.10 4.55
C GLU A 664 -14.61 10.71 3.13
N ARG A 665 -14.94 12.01 3.01
CA ARG A 665 -15.10 12.70 1.72
C ARG A 665 -14.33 14.01 1.58
N ALA A 666 -13.50 14.40 2.56
CA ALA A 666 -12.83 15.68 2.55
C ALA A 666 -11.46 15.63 3.24
N GLU A 667 -10.53 16.46 2.79
CA GLU A 667 -9.18 16.57 3.38
C GLU A 667 -8.66 18.00 3.29
N VAL A 668 -7.95 18.43 4.32
CA VAL A 668 -7.19 19.68 4.34
C VAL A 668 -5.77 19.37 4.79
N SER A 669 -4.77 19.85 4.03
CA SER A 669 -3.36 19.74 4.36
C SER A 669 -2.70 21.12 4.37
N LEU A 670 -1.82 21.35 5.33
CA LEU A 670 -0.98 22.54 5.46
C LEU A 670 0.47 22.09 5.58
N ASN A 671 1.26 22.45 4.58
CA ASN A 671 2.69 22.24 4.56
C ASN A 671 3.41 23.59 4.66
N HIS A 672 4.57 23.59 5.31
CA HIS A 672 5.51 24.70 5.36
C HIS A 672 6.94 24.17 5.32
N TYR A 673 7.82 24.94 4.70
CA TYR A 673 9.26 24.69 4.66
C TYR A 673 10.04 26.00 4.76
N HIS A 674 11.13 25.98 5.49
CA HIS A 674 12.12 27.05 5.53
C HIS A 674 13.54 26.47 5.56
N TYR A 675 14.45 27.10 4.82
CA TYR A 675 15.88 26.84 4.79
C TYR A 675 16.66 28.16 4.75
N GLN A 676 17.80 28.18 5.44
CA GLN A 676 18.86 29.15 5.27
C GLN A 676 20.24 28.51 5.43
N ARG A 677 21.23 29.00 4.67
CA ARG A 677 22.66 28.72 4.81
C ARG A 677 23.45 29.94 4.34
N SER A 678 24.55 30.25 5.03
CA SER A 678 25.47 31.32 4.61
C SER A 678 26.16 30.97 3.30
N GLY A 679 26.36 31.96 2.43
CA GLY A 679 27.20 31.81 1.23
C GLY A 679 28.66 31.47 1.58
N LEU A 680 29.40 30.98 0.58
CA LEU A 680 30.87 31.00 0.61
C LEU A 680 31.37 32.44 0.43
N ASP A 681 32.63 32.73 0.75
CA ASP A 681 33.21 34.07 0.56
C ASP A 681 33.01 34.58 -0.88
N GLY A 682 32.22 35.66 -1.04
CA GLY A 682 31.87 36.25 -2.34
C GLY A 682 30.59 35.71 -3.01
N PHE A 683 29.92 34.71 -2.42
CA PHE A 683 28.67 34.13 -2.91
C PHE A 683 27.47 34.53 -2.04
N PRO A 684 26.25 34.65 -2.60
CA PRO A 684 25.07 35.10 -1.84
C PRO A 684 24.48 34.01 -0.94
N ASP A 685 23.95 34.41 0.22
CA ASP A 685 23.22 33.52 1.14
C ASP A 685 22.00 32.86 0.47
N THR A 686 21.93 31.53 0.55
CA THR A 686 20.78 30.75 0.08
C THR A 686 19.70 30.72 1.16
N ARG A 687 18.53 31.31 0.86
CA ARG A 687 17.32 31.26 1.70
C ARG A 687 16.15 30.81 0.85
N ILE A 688 15.49 29.74 1.26
CA ILE A 688 14.33 29.21 0.53
C ILE A 688 13.20 28.93 1.52
N SER A 689 12.01 29.47 1.22
CA SER A 689 10.83 29.43 2.09
C SER A 689 9.60 29.07 1.27
N GLY A 690 8.62 28.39 1.86
CA GLY A 690 7.36 28.14 1.19
C GLY A 690 6.26 27.63 2.10
N THR A 691 5.01 27.93 1.74
CA THR A 691 3.79 27.43 2.39
C THR A 691 2.83 26.89 1.34
N HIS A 692 2.13 25.79 1.63
CA HIS A 692 1.18 25.13 0.72
C HIS A 692 -0.04 24.68 1.52
N LEU A 693 -1.23 25.15 1.11
CA LEU A 693 -2.53 24.77 1.63
C LEU A 693 -3.27 23.98 0.55
N GLY A 694 -3.45 22.68 0.77
CA GLY A 694 -4.24 21.81 -0.08
C GLY A 694 -5.61 21.52 0.54
N MET A 695 -6.67 21.57 -0.27
CA MET A 695 -8.01 21.13 0.08
C MET A 695 -8.50 20.12 -0.95
N ARG A 696 -9.12 19.03 -0.51
CA ARG A 696 -9.70 18.00 -1.38
C ARG A 696 -11.12 17.64 -0.95
N PHE A 697 -11.96 17.33 -1.93
CA PHE A 697 -13.34 16.90 -1.72
C PHE A 697 -13.71 15.79 -2.72
N ALA A 698 -14.13 14.63 -2.21
CA ALA A 698 -14.57 13.49 -2.99
C ALA A 698 -16.10 13.28 -2.80
N PRO A 699 -16.96 13.90 -3.62
CA PRO A 699 -18.42 13.77 -3.48
C PRO A 699 -18.91 12.34 -3.70
N SER A 700 -18.15 11.51 -4.43
CA SER A 700 -18.39 10.09 -4.72
C SER A 700 -17.06 9.39 -4.98
N ALA A 701 -17.00 8.05 -4.88
CA ALA A 701 -15.77 7.28 -5.11
C ALA A 701 -15.10 7.55 -6.48
N THR A 702 -15.88 7.93 -7.49
CA THR A 702 -15.40 8.16 -8.87
C THR A 702 -15.04 9.62 -9.19
N HIS A 703 -15.16 10.54 -8.23
CA HIS A 703 -14.93 11.97 -8.45
C HIS A 703 -14.14 12.61 -7.32
N THR A 704 -13.19 13.50 -7.65
CA THR A 704 -12.49 14.33 -6.67
C THR A 704 -12.24 15.73 -7.21
N VAL A 705 -12.50 16.74 -6.40
CA VAL A 705 -12.07 18.13 -6.61
C VAL A 705 -10.89 18.40 -5.67
N LEU A 706 -9.86 19.06 -6.17
CA LEU A 706 -8.68 19.49 -5.41
C LEU A 706 -8.45 20.99 -5.67
N ALA A 707 -8.19 21.75 -4.61
CA ALA A 707 -7.79 23.14 -4.67
C ALA A 707 -6.47 23.32 -3.90
N GLU A 708 -5.51 24.03 -4.49
CA GLU A 708 -4.23 24.36 -3.86
C GLU A 708 -3.99 25.86 -3.88
N LEU A 709 -3.48 26.37 -2.77
CA LEU A 709 -2.86 27.69 -2.66
C LEU A 709 -1.44 27.49 -2.15
N SER A 710 -0.43 27.96 -2.86
CA SER A 710 0.96 27.92 -2.39
C SER A 710 1.70 29.21 -2.68
N THR A 711 2.62 29.57 -1.78
CA THR A 711 3.60 30.64 -1.99
C THR A 711 5.00 30.07 -1.75
N ALA A 712 5.97 30.53 -2.52
CA ALA A 712 7.37 30.16 -2.41
C ALA A 712 8.26 31.39 -2.64
N GLU A 713 9.27 31.55 -1.80
CA GLU A 713 10.37 32.52 -1.92
C GLU A 713 11.66 31.72 -2.08
N LEU A 714 12.33 31.89 -3.21
CA LEU A 714 13.57 31.23 -3.58
C LEU A 714 14.66 32.29 -3.74
N LYS A 715 15.68 32.28 -2.90
CA LYS A 715 16.85 33.17 -2.94
C LYS A 715 18.13 32.36 -2.79
N GLY A 716 19.20 32.72 -3.50
CA GLY A 716 20.49 32.06 -3.39
C GLY A 716 21.24 31.97 -4.72
N GLY A 717 22.48 31.52 -4.62
CA GLY A 717 23.39 31.35 -5.75
C GLY A 717 24.03 29.96 -5.78
N PRO A 718 25.17 29.79 -6.46
CA PRO A 718 25.90 28.52 -6.50
C PRO A 718 26.58 28.24 -5.15
N ASP A 719 26.27 27.10 -4.54
CA ASP A 719 26.89 26.62 -3.30
C ASP A 719 28.32 26.04 -3.48
N VAL A 720 28.87 26.07 -4.70
CA VAL A 720 30.23 25.64 -5.08
C VAL A 720 30.79 26.60 -6.14
N PRO A 721 32.07 27.04 -6.07
CA PRO A 721 32.65 27.90 -7.10
C PRO A 721 32.76 27.20 -8.45
N GLY A 722 32.39 27.89 -9.54
CA GLY A 722 32.48 27.36 -10.90
C GLY A 722 33.92 27.04 -11.32
N LEU A 723 34.13 25.97 -12.09
CA LEU A 723 35.46 25.63 -12.62
C LEU A 723 36.01 26.73 -13.55
N LEU A 724 35.11 27.39 -14.27
CA LEU A 724 35.38 28.51 -15.18
C LEU A 724 35.00 29.88 -14.58
N GLN A 725 34.81 29.98 -13.25
CA GLN A 725 34.26 31.17 -12.59
C GLN A 725 35.03 32.46 -12.89
N ASP A 726 36.36 32.39 -12.96
CA ASP A 726 37.23 33.55 -13.22
C ASP A 726 37.17 34.04 -14.69
N SER A 727 36.36 33.39 -15.54
CA SER A 727 36.20 33.69 -16.97
C SER A 727 34.73 33.81 -17.38
N MET A 728 33.83 33.94 -16.41
CA MET A 728 32.40 34.23 -16.60
C MET A 728 32.01 35.42 -15.70
N PRO A 729 30.87 36.10 -15.95
CA PRO A 729 30.33 37.09 -15.02
C PRO A 729 30.14 36.51 -13.61
N PRO A 730 30.21 37.33 -12.54
CA PRO A 730 29.92 36.88 -11.19
C PRO A 730 28.50 36.33 -11.10
N LEU A 731 28.31 35.20 -10.42
CA LEU A 731 27.00 34.54 -10.32
C LEU A 731 26.14 35.23 -9.26
N VAL A 732 25.26 36.13 -9.72
CA VAL A 732 24.44 37.00 -8.87
C VAL A 732 23.16 36.33 -8.39
N ASP A 733 22.63 36.81 -7.28
CA ASP A 733 21.38 36.35 -6.65
C ASP A 733 20.16 36.68 -7.52
N ASN A 734 19.36 35.66 -7.86
CA ASN A 734 18.14 35.78 -8.65
C ASN A 734 16.89 35.44 -7.80
N PRO A 735 16.45 36.31 -6.86
CA PRO A 735 15.34 35.96 -5.99
C PRO A 735 14.02 35.88 -6.77
N LEU A 736 13.39 34.71 -6.72
CA LEU A 736 12.11 34.37 -7.33
C LEU A 736 11.04 34.16 -6.27
N ASN A 737 9.97 34.94 -6.35
CA ASN A 737 8.75 34.73 -5.57
C ASN A 737 7.65 34.19 -6.49
N ARG A 738 7.01 33.07 -6.12
CA ARG A 738 5.91 32.43 -6.86
C ARG A 738 4.70 32.24 -5.96
N ASP A 739 3.58 32.86 -6.31
CA ASP A 739 2.28 32.63 -5.69
C ASP A 739 1.38 31.86 -6.68
N THR A 740 0.96 30.65 -6.32
CA THR A 740 0.17 29.75 -7.18
C THR A 740 -1.21 29.52 -6.58
N ALA A 741 -2.25 29.62 -7.41
CA ALA A 741 -3.58 29.08 -7.14
C ALA A 741 -3.92 28.01 -8.18
N ARG A 742 -4.38 26.83 -7.76
CA ARG A 742 -4.76 25.73 -8.66
C ARG A 742 -6.10 25.13 -8.26
N LEU A 743 -6.91 24.80 -9.26
CA LEU A 743 -8.12 23.99 -9.16
C LEU A 743 -7.97 22.78 -10.07
N ALA A 744 -8.29 21.59 -9.58
CA ALA A 744 -8.26 20.35 -10.33
C ALA A 744 -9.52 19.52 -10.12
N PHE A 745 -9.90 18.79 -11.15
CA PHE A 745 -10.99 17.82 -11.16
C PHE A 745 -10.47 16.49 -11.67
N ARG A 746 -10.76 15.42 -10.92
CA ARG A 746 -10.45 14.02 -11.25
C ARG A 746 -11.76 13.27 -11.39
N HIS A 747 -11.94 12.60 -12.53
CA HIS A 747 -12.97 11.59 -12.75
C HIS A 747 -12.28 10.24 -13.00
N ALA A 748 -12.58 9.24 -12.19
CA ALA A 748 -12.04 7.89 -12.33
C ALA A 748 -13.18 6.88 -12.09
N PRO A 749 -13.86 6.39 -13.14
CA PRO A 749 -15.03 5.52 -12.99
C PRO A 749 -14.69 4.09 -12.52
N GLY A 750 -13.39 3.76 -12.45
CA GLY A 750 -12.84 2.50 -11.94
C GLY A 750 -11.31 2.58 -11.91
N THR A 751 -10.65 1.43 -11.77
CA THR A 751 -9.18 1.31 -11.80
C THR A 751 -8.56 1.47 -13.19
N ASP A 752 -9.37 1.32 -14.25
CA ASP A 752 -8.93 1.12 -15.62
C ASP A 752 -9.01 2.42 -16.45
N SER A 753 -9.44 3.53 -15.85
CA SER A 753 -9.71 4.78 -16.57
C SER A 753 -9.67 6.00 -15.64
N GLU A 754 -9.03 7.08 -16.10
CA GLU A 754 -8.93 8.35 -15.40
C GLU A 754 -9.00 9.52 -16.38
N THR A 755 -9.69 10.59 -16.00
CA THR A 755 -9.58 11.92 -16.61
C THR A 755 -9.22 12.94 -15.52
N LEU A 756 -8.09 13.62 -15.71
CA LEU A 756 -7.67 14.79 -14.93
C LEU A 756 -7.91 16.06 -15.75
N ILE A 757 -8.47 17.09 -15.13
CA ILE A 757 -8.54 18.45 -15.64
C ILE A 757 -7.91 19.36 -14.59
N VAL A 758 -6.96 20.22 -14.98
CA VAL A 758 -6.25 21.14 -14.09
C VAL A 758 -6.29 22.54 -14.68
N ALA A 759 -6.60 23.53 -13.84
CA ALA A 759 -6.42 24.93 -14.13
C ALA A 759 -5.56 25.57 -13.03
N SER A 760 -4.53 26.34 -13.39
CA SER A 760 -3.71 27.09 -12.42
C SER A 760 -3.40 28.49 -12.90
N SER A 761 -3.28 29.40 -11.93
CA SER A 761 -2.86 30.79 -12.11
C SER A 761 -1.65 31.04 -11.20
N ASP A 762 -0.56 31.53 -11.79
CA ASP A 762 0.71 31.81 -11.14
C ASP A 762 1.04 33.29 -11.24
N ARG A 763 1.35 33.91 -10.09
CA ARG A 763 1.95 35.24 -10.02
C ARG A 763 3.42 35.09 -9.65
N LEU A 764 4.29 35.50 -10.57
CA LEU A 764 5.73 35.37 -10.47
C LEU A 764 6.36 36.75 -10.34
N ARG A 765 7.35 36.87 -9.47
CA ARG A 765 8.13 38.09 -9.22
C ARG A 765 9.60 37.70 -9.12
N GLU A 766 10.33 37.89 -10.22
CA GLU A 766 11.76 37.66 -10.33
C GLU A 766 12.51 39.00 -10.27
N ARG A 767 13.67 39.00 -9.60
CA ARG A 767 14.70 40.03 -9.72
C ARG A 767 15.95 39.33 -10.24
N SER A 768 16.57 39.88 -11.27
CA SER A 768 17.83 39.37 -11.82
C SER A 768 18.83 40.49 -11.91
N GLU A 769 20.08 40.20 -11.57
CA GLU A 769 21.17 41.17 -11.60
C GLU A 769 22.24 40.75 -12.60
N PHE A 770 22.68 41.72 -13.39
CA PHE A 770 23.62 41.56 -14.49
C PHE A 770 24.78 42.51 -14.28
N ASP A 771 25.99 41.98 -14.14
CA ASP A 771 27.20 42.79 -14.19
C ASP A 771 27.67 42.92 -15.64
N PHE A 772 27.66 44.14 -16.17
CA PHE A 772 28.16 44.47 -17.50
C PHE A 772 29.64 44.92 -17.48
N GLY A 773 30.35 44.64 -16.39
CA GLY A 773 31.77 44.92 -16.22
C GLY A 773 32.07 46.39 -15.89
N PRO A 774 33.36 46.76 -15.76
CA PRO A 774 33.77 48.03 -15.15
C PRO A 774 33.39 49.30 -15.92
N VAL A 775 32.88 49.18 -17.16
CA VAL A 775 32.43 50.32 -17.99
C VAL A 775 30.95 50.65 -17.76
N PHE A 776 30.12 49.64 -17.48
CA PHE A 776 28.65 49.78 -17.43
C PHE A 776 28.06 49.40 -16.06
N GLY A 777 28.79 48.61 -15.27
CA GLY A 777 28.44 48.21 -13.91
C GLY A 777 27.27 47.23 -13.80
N SER A 778 26.87 46.99 -12.54
CA SER A 778 25.72 46.15 -12.20
C SER A 778 24.39 46.84 -12.52
N SER A 779 23.51 46.15 -13.23
CA SER A 779 22.11 46.56 -13.48
C SER A 779 21.13 45.48 -13.03
N THR A 780 19.98 45.88 -12.50
CA THR A 780 18.90 44.98 -12.11
C THR A 780 17.75 45.04 -13.12
N LEU A 781 17.20 43.87 -13.46
CA LEU A 781 15.88 43.71 -14.08
C LEU A 781 14.91 43.18 -13.02
N SER A 782 13.73 43.78 -12.90
CA SER A 782 12.64 43.18 -12.12
C SER A 782 11.49 42.80 -13.03
N THR A 783 11.13 41.52 -13.03
CA THR A 783 10.11 40.93 -13.89
C THR A 783 8.93 40.48 -13.05
N THR A 784 7.74 41.01 -13.33
CA THR A 784 6.48 40.46 -12.81
C THR A 784 5.74 39.75 -13.93
N ALA A 785 5.41 38.47 -13.75
CA ALA A 785 4.66 37.68 -14.72
C ALA A 785 3.35 37.15 -14.11
N TYR A 786 2.33 37.06 -14.96
CA TYR A 786 1.07 36.39 -14.65
C TYR A 786 0.85 35.29 -15.68
N ALA A 787 1.05 34.05 -15.24
CA ALA A 787 0.88 32.85 -16.05
C ALA A 787 -0.43 32.13 -15.69
N ASN A 788 -1.11 31.59 -16.70
CA ASN A 788 -2.33 30.82 -16.53
C ASN A 788 -2.22 29.57 -17.39
N THR A 789 -2.57 28.42 -16.83
CA THR A 789 -2.44 27.11 -17.49
C THR A 789 -3.77 26.37 -17.39
N VAL A 790 -4.22 25.75 -18.47
CA VAL A 790 -5.34 24.81 -18.47
C VAL A 790 -4.88 23.53 -19.16
N GLU A 791 -5.05 22.39 -18.50
CA GLU A 791 -4.62 21.08 -18.98
C GLU A 791 -5.73 20.04 -18.79
N ILE A 792 -5.78 19.08 -19.72
CA ILE A 792 -6.58 17.86 -19.61
C ILE A 792 -5.71 16.65 -19.96
N LEU A 793 -5.85 15.57 -19.19
CA LEU A 793 -5.23 14.28 -19.43
C LEU A 793 -6.29 13.19 -19.24
N HIS A 794 -6.49 12.36 -20.26
CA HIS A 794 -7.23 11.11 -20.16
C HIS A 794 -6.24 9.93 -20.25
N SER A 795 -6.44 8.90 -19.43
CA SER A 795 -5.68 7.65 -19.47
C SER A 795 -6.62 6.47 -19.28
N SER A 796 -6.46 5.42 -20.08
CA SER A 796 -7.28 4.20 -20.00
C SER A 796 -6.53 2.93 -20.36
N HIS A 797 -6.97 1.81 -19.76
CA HIS A 797 -6.43 0.47 -19.90
C HIS A 797 -7.45 -0.44 -20.61
N LEU A 798 -7.01 -1.17 -21.64
CA LEU A 798 -7.86 -1.95 -22.56
C LEU A 798 -7.16 -3.27 -22.94
N SER A 799 -7.07 -4.20 -21.98
CA SER A 799 -6.32 -5.48 -22.07
C SER A 799 -4.87 -5.30 -22.53
N GLU A 800 -4.60 -5.43 -23.83
CA GLU A 800 -3.27 -5.34 -24.42
C GLU A 800 -2.86 -3.90 -24.79
N HIS A 801 -3.79 -2.94 -24.69
CA HIS A 801 -3.58 -1.55 -25.06
C HIS A 801 -3.72 -0.62 -23.86
N ARG A 802 -2.85 0.38 -23.77
CA ARG A 802 -3.01 1.52 -22.85
C ARG A 802 -2.96 2.80 -23.65
N LEU A 803 -3.93 3.67 -23.42
CA LEU A 803 -4.13 4.91 -24.16
C LEU A 803 -3.94 6.09 -23.20
N THR A 804 -3.08 7.04 -23.58
CA THR A 804 -2.94 8.32 -22.88
C THR A 804 -3.12 9.45 -23.88
N LEU A 805 -4.14 10.28 -23.68
CA LEU A 805 -4.42 11.47 -24.47
C LEU A 805 -4.32 12.69 -23.57
N GLY A 806 -3.74 13.79 -24.07
CA GLY A 806 -3.63 15.02 -23.29
C GLY A 806 -3.62 16.27 -24.16
N ALA A 807 -4.03 17.38 -23.58
CA ALA A 807 -3.86 18.71 -24.16
C ALA A 807 -3.58 19.72 -23.05
N GLY A 808 -2.74 20.71 -23.34
CA GLY A 808 -2.40 21.80 -22.43
C GLY A 808 -2.32 23.12 -23.19
N HIS A 809 -2.76 24.20 -22.55
CA HIS A 809 -2.54 25.56 -23.02
C HIS A 809 -2.02 26.41 -21.86
N TYR A 810 -0.79 26.90 -22.01
CA TYR A 810 -0.12 27.86 -21.13
C TYR A 810 -0.18 29.24 -21.77
N ARG A 811 -0.49 30.27 -20.98
CA ARG A 811 -0.39 31.67 -21.36
C ARG A 811 0.20 32.52 -20.24
N GLU A 812 1.29 33.19 -20.55
CA GLU A 812 1.95 34.18 -19.71
C GLU A 812 1.84 35.58 -20.34
N ASN A 813 1.66 36.58 -19.49
CA ASN A 813 1.94 37.97 -19.83
C ASN A 813 2.89 38.50 -18.75
N SER A 814 4.07 38.98 -19.15
CA SER A 814 5.12 39.42 -18.24
C SER A 814 5.58 40.85 -18.54
N LYS A 815 5.98 41.55 -17.48
CA LYS A 815 6.41 42.94 -17.52
C LYS A 815 7.75 43.09 -16.81
N GLY A 816 8.78 43.38 -17.59
CA GLY A 816 10.09 43.80 -17.10
C GLY A 816 10.11 45.31 -16.82
N VAL A 817 10.62 45.69 -15.65
CA VAL A 817 10.98 47.07 -15.31
C VAL A 817 12.49 47.12 -15.18
N GLN A 818 13.12 47.94 -16.01
CA GLN A 818 14.58 48.07 -16.13
C GLN A 818 15.11 49.20 -15.22
N ILE A 819 16.42 49.14 -14.89
CA ILE A 819 17.11 50.17 -14.11
C ILE A 819 17.63 51.32 -15.00
N PRO A 820 17.66 52.58 -14.50
CA PRO A 820 17.78 53.79 -15.33
C PRO A 820 19.06 54.00 -16.13
N SER A 821 20.13 53.21 -15.95
CA SER A 821 21.44 53.40 -16.60
C SER A 821 21.39 53.48 -18.13
N PHE A 822 20.39 52.83 -18.76
CA PHE A 822 20.19 52.84 -20.21
C PHE A 822 18.82 53.41 -20.65
N GLY A 823 17.94 53.78 -19.71
CA GLY A 823 16.69 54.49 -20.00
C GLY A 823 15.64 53.78 -20.86
N PHE A 824 15.73 52.46 -21.10
CA PHE A 824 14.73 51.75 -21.92
C PHE A 824 13.35 51.74 -21.26
N PRO A 825 12.25 51.78 -22.04
CA PRO A 825 10.89 51.68 -21.50
C PRO A 825 10.60 50.28 -20.91
N PRO A 826 9.58 50.13 -20.04
CA PRO A 826 9.19 48.84 -19.50
C PRO A 826 8.83 47.85 -20.62
N MET A 827 9.53 46.73 -20.67
CA MET A 827 9.32 45.70 -21.68
C MET A 827 8.13 44.82 -21.29
N TRP A 828 7.24 44.55 -22.24
CA TRP A 828 6.11 43.64 -22.09
C TRP A 828 6.34 42.45 -23.01
N ALA A 829 6.34 41.25 -22.45
CA ALA A 829 6.40 40.01 -23.20
C ALA A 829 5.13 39.19 -23.00
N ARG A 830 4.83 38.34 -23.98
CA ARG A 830 3.75 37.36 -23.94
C ARG A 830 4.33 36.05 -24.44
N SER A 831 4.12 34.99 -23.66
CA SER A 831 4.46 33.63 -24.05
C SER A 831 3.18 32.80 -24.05
N THR A 832 2.95 32.01 -25.10
CA THR A 832 1.87 31.02 -25.15
C THR A 832 2.40 29.72 -25.71
N HIS A 833 2.14 28.62 -25.00
CA HIS A 833 2.50 27.26 -25.42
C HIS A 833 1.27 26.38 -25.41
N THR A 834 0.91 25.85 -26.58
CA THR A 834 -0.15 24.85 -26.74
C THR A 834 0.50 23.50 -27.01
N THR A 835 0.10 22.47 -26.26
CA THR A 835 0.56 21.09 -26.42
C THR A 835 -0.64 20.18 -26.65
N ILE A 836 -0.56 19.30 -27.64
CA ILE A 836 -1.45 18.14 -27.80
C ILE A 836 -0.59 16.88 -27.77
N TYR A 837 -1.03 15.85 -27.05
CA TYR A 837 -0.29 14.63 -26.78
C TYR A 837 -1.18 13.39 -26.99
N GLY A 838 -0.65 12.36 -27.64
CA GLY A 838 -1.25 11.03 -27.66
C GLY A 838 -0.18 9.94 -27.59
N ARG A 839 -0.38 8.93 -26.73
CA ARG A 839 0.46 7.73 -26.57
C ARG A 839 -0.41 6.48 -26.58
N VAL A 840 0.06 5.46 -27.27
CA VAL A 840 -0.45 4.10 -27.21
C VAL A 840 0.71 3.18 -26.82
N ASP A 841 0.55 2.50 -25.69
CA ASP A 841 1.42 1.38 -25.32
C ASP A 841 0.69 0.08 -25.70
N TYR A 842 1.35 -0.79 -26.45
CA TYR A 842 0.81 -2.07 -26.91
C TYR A 842 1.65 -3.23 -26.36
N LYS A 843 1.04 -4.02 -25.47
CA LYS A 843 1.57 -5.28 -24.91
C LYS A 843 1.45 -6.35 -26.00
N HIS A 844 2.52 -6.55 -26.77
CA HIS A 844 2.55 -7.57 -27.82
C HIS A 844 2.69 -8.98 -27.25
N SER A 845 3.30 -9.09 -26.07
CA SER A 845 3.35 -10.32 -25.27
C SER A 845 3.69 -9.98 -23.81
N ASN A 846 3.60 -10.97 -22.91
CA ASN A 846 4.08 -10.87 -21.52
C ASN A 846 5.59 -10.56 -21.37
N LYS A 847 6.34 -10.44 -22.47
CA LYS A 847 7.74 -10.00 -22.49
C LYS A 847 7.99 -8.71 -23.25
N MET A 848 7.03 -8.18 -24.03
CA MET A 848 7.32 -7.12 -24.99
C MET A 848 6.18 -6.09 -25.11
N THR A 849 6.51 -4.84 -24.82
CA THR A 849 5.62 -3.69 -24.98
C THR A 849 6.22 -2.72 -25.98
N VAL A 850 5.44 -2.35 -27.00
CA VAL A 850 5.81 -1.32 -27.99
C VAL A 850 5.13 -0.01 -27.59
N HIS A 851 5.92 1.06 -27.56
CA HIS A 851 5.48 2.41 -27.18
C HIS A 851 5.45 3.29 -28.43
N VAL A 852 4.30 3.90 -28.73
CA VAL A 852 4.16 4.87 -29.83
C VAL A 852 3.48 6.12 -29.29
N ALA A 853 4.07 7.29 -29.54
CA ALA A 853 3.43 8.56 -29.20
C ALA A 853 3.66 9.65 -30.26
N ALA A 854 2.75 10.60 -30.28
CA ALA A 854 2.81 11.81 -31.07
C ALA A 854 2.52 13.02 -30.19
N THR A 855 3.27 14.11 -30.39
CA THR A 855 2.94 15.44 -29.85
C THR A 855 2.75 16.45 -30.97
N HIS A 856 1.98 17.48 -30.69
CA HIS A 856 2.00 18.73 -31.44
C HIS A 856 2.25 19.85 -30.43
N ASP A 857 3.37 20.53 -30.59
CA ASP A 857 3.87 21.57 -29.71
C ASP A 857 3.89 22.88 -30.50
N ASP A 858 3.20 23.92 -30.03
CA ASP A 858 3.13 25.24 -30.64
C ASP A 858 3.47 26.32 -29.60
N LEU A 859 4.63 26.94 -29.74
CA LEU A 859 5.18 27.93 -28.82
C LEU A 859 5.37 29.27 -29.55
N ASP A 860 4.62 30.29 -29.11
CA ASP A 860 4.81 31.69 -29.45
C ASP A 860 5.41 32.41 -28.24
N ASP A 861 6.62 32.92 -28.39
CA ASP A 861 7.40 33.60 -27.35
C ASP A 861 8.24 34.73 -28.00
N MET A 862 9.20 35.33 -27.28
CA MET A 862 10.13 36.28 -27.88
C MET A 862 11.08 35.57 -28.86
N PRO A 863 11.23 36.04 -30.13
CA PRO A 863 12.20 35.47 -31.06
C PRO A 863 13.64 35.53 -30.49
N PRO A 864 14.48 34.51 -30.69
CA PRO A 864 14.31 33.34 -31.58
C PRO A 864 13.70 32.08 -30.91
N ALA A 865 13.02 32.21 -29.76
CA ALA A 865 12.49 31.05 -29.01
C ALA A 865 11.22 30.42 -29.63
N SER A 866 10.38 31.16 -30.35
CA SER A 866 9.14 30.62 -30.95
C SER A 866 9.39 29.41 -31.87
N ALA A 867 8.59 28.37 -31.69
CA ALA A 867 8.72 27.12 -32.45
C ALA A 867 7.41 26.31 -32.47
N THR A 868 7.06 25.80 -33.65
CA THR A 868 5.96 24.84 -33.84
C THR A 868 6.52 23.52 -34.35
N ARG A 869 6.09 22.37 -33.82
CA ARG A 869 6.61 21.04 -34.20
C ARG A 869 5.57 19.93 -34.01
N ALA A 870 5.56 18.97 -34.93
CA ALA A 870 4.97 17.65 -34.71
C ALA A 870 6.06 16.67 -34.22
N GLY A 871 5.91 16.13 -33.01
CA GLY A 871 6.88 15.26 -32.35
C GLY A 871 6.50 13.78 -32.43
N GLY A 872 7.11 13.01 -33.34
CA GLY A 872 6.98 11.55 -33.35
C GLY A 872 7.90 10.90 -32.30
N LYS A 873 7.41 9.85 -31.63
CA LYS A 873 8.13 9.12 -30.58
C LYS A 873 7.84 7.62 -30.69
N ILE A 874 8.87 6.79 -30.62
CA ILE A 874 8.77 5.32 -30.69
C ILE A 874 9.74 4.67 -29.71
N GLY A 875 9.31 3.61 -29.02
CA GLY A 875 10.12 2.90 -28.04
C GLY A 875 9.71 1.45 -27.85
N LEU A 876 10.56 0.70 -27.15
CA LEU A 876 10.40 -0.73 -26.90
C LEU A 876 10.85 -1.05 -25.48
N SER A 877 10.03 -1.81 -24.75
CA SER A 877 10.41 -2.47 -23.50
C SER A 877 10.37 -3.98 -23.72
N TYR A 878 11.48 -4.69 -23.48
CA TYR A 878 11.63 -6.11 -23.80
C TYR A 878 12.36 -6.91 -22.71
N ASP A 879 11.65 -7.86 -22.10
CA ASP A 879 12.17 -8.80 -21.11
C ASP A 879 12.80 -10.03 -21.79
N LEU A 880 14.06 -9.85 -22.22
CA LEU A 880 14.94 -10.86 -22.82
C LEU A 880 14.89 -12.18 -22.03
N ALA A 881 14.98 -12.09 -20.71
CA ALA A 881 14.85 -13.20 -19.76
C ALA A 881 14.18 -12.70 -18.48
N ALA A 882 13.67 -13.60 -17.62
CA ALA A 882 13.01 -13.21 -16.38
C ALA A 882 13.80 -12.19 -15.50
N PRO A 883 15.14 -12.23 -15.38
CA PRO A 883 15.90 -11.19 -14.70
C PRO A 883 16.32 -9.99 -15.58
N THR A 884 16.24 -10.07 -16.91
CA THR A 884 16.89 -9.11 -17.84
C THR A 884 15.90 -8.33 -18.69
N ARG A 885 15.89 -7.01 -18.54
CA ARG A 885 15.04 -6.04 -19.27
C ARG A 885 15.91 -5.16 -20.18
N LEU A 886 15.46 -4.95 -21.41
CA LEU A 886 16.02 -4.03 -22.40
C LEU A 886 14.99 -2.93 -22.68
N GLN A 887 15.43 -1.68 -22.73
CA GLN A 887 14.62 -0.50 -23.03
C GLN A 887 15.27 0.32 -24.16
N LEU A 888 14.45 0.77 -25.10
CA LEU A 888 14.85 1.61 -26.25
C LEU A 888 13.85 2.75 -26.42
N ALA A 889 14.34 3.95 -26.74
CA ALA A 889 13.49 5.09 -27.10
C ALA A 889 14.13 5.98 -28.16
N ILE A 890 13.30 6.47 -29.08
CA ILE A 890 13.60 7.61 -29.96
C ILE A 890 12.44 8.59 -29.83
N ALA A 891 12.74 9.84 -29.51
CA ALA A 891 11.72 10.87 -29.30
C ALA A 891 12.20 12.26 -29.78
N GLN A 892 11.26 13.15 -30.05
CA GLN A 892 11.57 14.56 -30.32
C GLN A 892 10.51 15.49 -29.72
N GLY A 893 10.85 16.76 -29.50
CA GLY A 893 9.92 17.75 -28.93
C GLY A 893 10.46 19.18 -28.93
N ILE A 894 9.84 20.04 -28.14
CA ILE A 894 10.24 21.42 -27.84
C ILE A 894 10.27 21.60 -26.31
N LYS A 895 11.15 22.44 -25.77
CA LYS A 895 11.10 22.93 -24.39
C LYS A 895 10.14 24.12 -24.29
N GLY A 896 9.07 23.97 -23.51
CA GLY A 896 8.14 25.04 -23.18
C GLY A 896 8.74 26.15 -22.29
N PRO A 897 7.93 27.19 -21.94
CA PRO A 897 8.38 28.41 -21.25
C PRO A 897 9.12 28.19 -19.93
N LYS A 898 9.90 29.19 -19.50
CA LYS A 898 10.76 29.15 -18.29
C LYS A 898 9.99 28.76 -17.02
N TYR A 899 8.74 29.19 -16.86
CA TYR A 899 7.95 28.98 -15.64
C TYR A 899 6.96 27.81 -15.70
N TYR A 900 6.88 27.11 -16.83
CA TYR A 900 5.99 25.97 -17.09
C TYR A 900 6.60 24.64 -16.59
N ASP A 901 6.96 24.61 -15.30
CA ASP A 901 7.65 23.47 -14.64
C ASP A 901 6.71 22.41 -14.03
N GLN A 902 5.41 22.64 -14.09
CA GLN A 902 4.39 21.77 -13.50
C GLN A 902 3.29 21.49 -14.51
N THR A 903 3.35 20.32 -15.14
CA THR A 903 2.34 19.80 -16.07
C THR A 903 1.81 18.44 -15.62
N ILE A 904 0.55 18.14 -15.94
CA ILE A 904 -0.01 16.78 -15.83
C ILE A 904 0.35 15.90 -17.04
N LEU A 905 0.90 16.47 -18.12
CA LEU A 905 1.28 15.72 -19.31
C LEU A 905 2.43 14.72 -19.00
N PRO A 906 2.60 13.66 -19.82
CA PRO A 906 3.65 12.68 -19.58
C PRO A 906 5.05 13.29 -19.69
N THR A 907 5.86 13.09 -18.67
CA THR A 907 7.26 13.56 -18.59
C THR A 907 8.26 12.44 -18.88
N ASP A 908 7.76 11.22 -19.01
CA ASP A 908 8.45 10.01 -19.41
C ASP A 908 8.02 9.56 -20.82
N PHE A 909 8.89 8.79 -21.48
CA PHE A 909 8.53 7.97 -22.63
C PHE A 909 9.43 6.74 -22.70
N ALA A 910 8.83 5.54 -22.75
CA ALA A 910 9.53 4.25 -22.85
C ALA A 910 10.70 4.08 -21.85
N GLY A 911 10.54 4.59 -20.62
CA GLY A 911 11.51 4.45 -19.52
C GLY A 911 12.53 5.59 -19.40
N PHE A 912 12.52 6.55 -20.32
CA PHE A 912 13.45 7.69 -20.32
C PHE A 912 12.71 9.02 -20.11
N ASN A 913 13.40 10.01 -19.54
CA ASN A 913 12.85 11.36 -19.38
C ASN A 913 12.71 12.08 -20.74
N GLN A 914 11.67 12.90 -20.89
CA GLN A 914 11.47 13.80 -22.04
C GLN A 914 11.27 15.28 -21.65
N THR A 915 11.39 15.62 -20.37
CA THR A 915 11.17 16.96 -19.83
C THR A 915 12.41 17.41 -19.05
N PHE A 916 13.19 18.29 -19.64
CA PHE A 916 14.47 18.77 -19.11
C PHE A 916 14.42 20.29 -18.88
N ASP A 917 15.27 20.80 -17.98
CA ASP A 917 15.29 22.23 -17.61
C ASP A 917 16.07 23.12 -18.60
N ASP A 918 15.97 22.80 -19.90
CA ASP A 918 16.65 23.49 -20.99
C ASP A 918 16.10 24.93 -21.22
N PHE A 919 16.75 25.70 -22.09
CA PHE A 919 16.27 27.02 -22.51
C PHE A 919 14.92 26.93 -23.25
N THR A 920 14.01 27.87 -22.97
CA THR A 920 12.72 28.03 -23.67
C THR A 920 12.92 28.00 -25.19
N GLY A 921 12.12 27.21 -25.90
CA GLY A 921 12.21 27.12 -27.36
C GLY A 921 13.30 26.19 -27.90
N THR A 922 14.07 25.52 -27.04
CA THR A 922 15.00 24.46 -27.45
C THR A 922 14.24 23.33 -28.14
N ARG A 923 14.64 22.98 -29.36
CA ARG A 923 14.08 21.85 -30.12
C ARG A 923 15.03 20.68 -29.98
N TRP A 924 14.55 19.55 -29.47
CA TRP A 924 15.42 18.41 -29.17
C TRP A 924 15.06 17.17 -30.00
N ARG A 925 16.03 16.29 -30.23
CA ARG A 925 15.85 14.89 -30.66
C ARG A 925 16.66 14.02 -29.70
N SER A 926 16.06 12.98 -29.13
CA SER A 926 16.69 12.07 -28.17
C SER A 926 16.66 10.64 -28.70
N GLN A 927 17.76 9.91 -28.50
CA GLN A 927 17.87 8.47 -28.71
C GLN A 927 18.45 7.87 -27.43
N ALA A 928 17.86 6.78 -26.93
CA ALA A 928 18.30 6.17 -25.68
C ALA A 928 18.15 4.65 -25.68
N ILE A 929 19.07 3.99 -24.96
CA ILE A 929 19.11 2.55 -24.72
C ILE A 929 19.48 2.29 -23.26
N SER A 930 18.87 1.29 -22.64
CA SER A 930 19.38 0.74 -21.38
C SER A 930 19.05 -0.74 -21.21
N VAL A 931 19.93 -1.46 -20.52
CA VAL A 931 19.76 -2.86 -20.15
C VAL A 931 19.96 -3.00 -18.64
N ASP A 932 19.01 -3.66 -17.98
CA ASP A 932 18.97 -3.88 -16.54
C ASP A 932 18.81 -5.37 -16.25
N HIS A 933 19.62 -5.90 -15.33
CA HIS A 933 19.61 -7.30 -14.93
C HIS A 933 19.48 -7.44 -13.41
N ARG A 934 18.47 -8.18 -12.97
CA ARG A 934 18.17 -8.45 -11.55
C ARG A 934 19.06 -9.56 -11.02
N LEU A 935 19.83 -9.25 -9.99
CA LEU A 935 20.67 -10.21 -9.26
C LEU A 935 19.90 -10.83 -8.09
N GLY A 936 20.36 -12.00 -7.63
CA GLY A 936 19.88 -12.61 -6.38
C GLY A 936 20.12 -11.71 -5.16
N ASN A 937 19.39 -11.98 -4.09
CA ASN A 937 19.46 -11.28 -2.79
C ASN A 937 19.29 -9.75 -2.89
N GLY A 938 18.42 -9.26 -3.76
CA GLY A 938 18.09 -7.83 -3.82
C GLY A 938 18.97 -6.95 -4.72
N GLY A 939 19.99 -7.49 -5.40
CA GLY A 939 20.86 -6.67 -6.26
C GLY A 939 20.31 -6.35 -7.65
N ARG A 940 20.89 -5.35 -8.33
CA ARG A 940 20.77 -5.09 -9.77
C ARG A 940 22.17 -4.79 -10.35
N ILE A 941 22.33 -5.05 -11.63
CA ILE A 941 23.42 -4.54 -12.48
C ILE A 941 22.79 -4.01 -13.75
N GLY A 942 23.27 -2.89 -14.28
CA GLY A 942 22.75 -2.36 -15.53
C GLY A 942 23.66 -1.31 -16.18
N ALA A 943 23.33 -0.98 -17.42
CA ALA A 943 24.01 0.05 -18.19
C ALA A 943 23.02 0.77 -19.11
N GLY A 944 23.27 2.06 -19.37
CA GLY A 944 22.47 2.90 -20.24
C GLY A 944 23.31 3.93 -20.98
N ALA A 945 22.80 4.37 -22.12
CA ALA A 945 23.34 5.48 -22.88
C ALA A 945 22.19 6.26 -23.51
N SER A 946 22.28 7.59 -23.49
CA SER A 946 21.41 8.46 -24.28
C SER A 946 22.21 9.55 -24.99
N HIS A 947 21.69 9.96 -26.14
CA HIS A 947 22.24 11.02 -26.98
C HIS A 947 21.10 11.97 -27.36
N ARG A 948 21.29 13.27 -27.10
CA ARG A 948 20.33 14.32 -27.45
C ARG A 948 21.00 15.36 -28.34
N LEU A 949 20.41 15.59 -29.51
CA LEU A 949 20.70 16.72 -30.37
C LEU A 949 19.79 17.88 -29.96
N LEU A 950 20.35 19.04 -29.61
CA LEU A 950 19.61 20.21 -29.12
C LEU A 950 19.84 21.41 -30.04
N ASP A 951 18.79 21.87 -30.72
CA ASP A 951 18.76 23.15 -31.46
C ASP A 951 18.28 24.23 -30.47
N VAL A 952 19.21 25.02 -29.91
CA VAL A 952 19.02 25.93 -28.76
C VAL A 952 18.96 27.41 -29.21
N PRO A 953 17.97 28.22 -28.77
CA PRO A 953 17.98 29.67 -28.98
C PRO A 953 19.15 30.36 -28.28
N ASN A 954 19.98 31.11 -29.03
CA ASN A 954 21.15 31.78 -28.47
C ASN A 954 20.79 33.19 -27.94
N ALA A 955 21.24 33.50 -26.71
CA ALA A 955 21.00 34.77 -26.04
C ALA A 955 21.96 35.90 -26.49
N GLY A 956 23.14 35.60 -27.04
CA GLY A 956 24.15 36.60 -27.41
C GLY A 956 23.78 37.48 -28.62
N CYS A 957 22.88 37.00 -29.48
CA CYS A 957 22.55 37.60 -30.77
C CYS A 957 21.62 38.83 -30.74
N GLY A 958 21.14 39.26 -29.57
CA GLY A 958 20.17 40.35 -29.45
C GLY A 958 18.88 40.07 -30.24
N PHE A 959 18.36 41.07 -30.97
CA PHE A 959 17.10 40.97 -31.72
C PHE A 959 17.21 40.26 -33.10
N ALA A 960 18.30 39.55 -33.38
CA ALA A 960 18.51 38.91 -34.68
C ALA A 960 17.60 37.70 -34.90
N VAL A 961 16.80 37.72 -35.98
CA VAL A 961 15.89 36.64 -36.34
C VAL A 961 16.67 35.40 -36.78
N GLY A 962 16.46 34.28 -36.10
CA GLY A 962 16.96 32.97 -36.51
C GLY A 962 18.26 32.51 -35.83
N CYS A 963 18.84 33.30 -34.92
CA CYS A 963 20.07 32.89 -34.22
C CYS A 963 19.83 31.76 -33.21
N ARG A 964 20.35 30.57 -33.53
CA ARG A 964 20.21 29.33 -32.76
C ARG A 964 21.51 28.51 -32.93
N THR A 965 21.87 27.73 -31.93
CA THR A 965 23.12 26.93 -31.88
C THR A 965 22.80 25.47 -31.62
N ASP A 966 23.45 24.56 -32.34
CA ASP A 966 23.33 23.12 -32.13
C ASP A 966 24.26 22.68 -30.98
N TRP A 967 23.74 21.95 -30.00
CA TRP A 967 24.50 21.34 -28.89
C TRP A 967 24.30 19.81 -28.89
N ASP A 968 25.37 19.06 -28.63
CA ASP A 968 25.36 17.60 -28.53
C ASP A 968 25.51 17.16 -27.07
N GLU A 969 24.49 16.50 -26.53
CA GLU A 969 24.47 15.96 -25.16
C GLU A 969 24.53 14.44 -25.16
N TRP A 970 25.50 13.87 -24.44
CA TRP A 970 25.65 12.45 -24.22
C TRP A 970 25.64 12.14 -22.73
N LEU A 971 24.84 11.15 -22.32
CA LEU A 971 24.83 10.60 -20.98
C LEU A 971 25.11 9.09 -21.04
N TYR A 972 26.10 8.64 -20.29
CA TYR A 972 26.41 7.23 -20.08
C TYR A 972 26.27 6.89 -18.60
N GLU A 973 25.71 5.72 -18.31
CA GLU A 973 25.50 5.22 -16.96
C GLU A 973 25.81 3.72 -16.89
N ALA A 974 26.53 3.28 -15.86
CA ALA A 974 26.67 1.86 -15.53
C ALA A 974 26.67 1.68 -14.00
N TYR A 975 26.09 0.59 -13.51
CA TYR A 975 25.94 0.39 -12.06
C TYR A 975 25.93 -1.07 -11.63
N VAL A 976 26.45 -1.31 -10.42
CA VAL A 976 26.32 -2.57 -9.67
C VAL A 976 25.92 -2.22 -8.25
N GLU A 977 24.68 -2.54 -7.88
CA GLU A 977 24.09 -2.22 -6.58
C GLU A 977 23.57 -3.52 -5.96
N LYS A 978 24.20 -4.01 -4.88
CA LYS A 978 23.95 -5.37 -4.36
C LYS A 978 24.18 -5.51 -2.85
N PRO A 979 23.24 -6.13 -2.11
CA PRO A 979 23.50 -6.65 -0.75
C PRO A 979 24.50 -7.82 -0.77
N LEU A 980 25.56 -7.70 0.02
CA LEU A 980 26.62 -8.71 0.12
C LEU A 980 26.34 -9.73 1.22
N THR A 981 25.77 -9.26 2.34
CA THR A 981 25.24 -10.07 3.45
C THR A 981 23.88 -9.49 3.88
N ALA A 982 23.30 -9.93 5.00
CA ALA A 982 22.15 -9.24 5.60
C ALA A 982 22.53 -7.82 6.09
N ASP A 983 23.73 -7.68 6.63
CA ASP A 983 24.19 -6.49 7.35
C ASP A 983 25.03 -5.53 6.50
N ILE A 984 25.40 -5.89 5.26
CA ILE A 984 26.33 -5.12 4.41
C ILE A 984 25.84 -5.08 2.97
N ALA A 985 25.84 -3.89 2.38
CA ALA A 985 25.49 -3.64 0.98
C ALA A 985 26.51 -2.72 0.28
N LEU A 986 26.65 -2.90 -1.03
CA LEU A 986 27.62 -2.19 -1.88
C LEU A 986 26.90 -1.56 -3.08
N SER A 987 27.19 -0.29 -3.36
CA SER A 987 26.92 0.37 -4.64
C SER A 987 28.23 0.80 -5.32
N LEU A 988 28.29 0.57 -6.63
CA LEU A 988 29.39 0.99 -7.49
C LEU A 988 28.78 1.53 -8.79
N ASN A 989 28.82 2.85 -8.95
CA ASN A 989 28.15 3.56 -10.03
C ASN A 989 29.21 4.29 -10.88
N TRP A 990 28.95 4.42 -12.19
CA TRP A 990 29.75 5.21 -13.14
C TRP A 990 28.80 6.02 -14.00
N ILE A 991 28.99 7.35 -14.01
CA ILE A 991 28.13 8.29 -14.73
C ILE A 991 29.02 9.27 -15.50
N VAL A 992 28.76 9.44 -16.79
CA VAL A 992 29.46 10.42 -17.64
C VAL A 992 28.44 11.29 -18.39
N GLU A 993 28.37 12.57 -18.05
CA GLU A 993 27.69 13.61 -18.83
C GLU A 993 28.73 14.30 -19.73
N LYS A 994 28.45 14.44 -21.02
CA LYS A 994 29.25 15.24 -21.96
C LYS A 994 28.33 16.13 -22.77
N LEU A 995 28.55 17.44 -22.69
CA LEU A 995 27.79 18.47 -23.39
C LEU A 995 28.77 19.30 -24.25
N ASP A 996 28.52 19.33 -25.55
CA ASP A 996 29.39 19.89 -26.58
C ASP A 996 28.64 20.97 -27.38
N PHE A 997 29.33 22.05 -27.76
CA PHE A 997 28.69 23.28 -28.23
C PHE A 997 29.14 23.60 -29.65
N THR A 998 28.40 23.07 -30.64
CA THR A 998 28.72 23.28 -32.05
C THR A 998 28.18 24.63 -32.55
N GLY A 999 28.95 25.68 -32.27
CA GLY A 999 28.71 27.06 -32.73
C GLY A 999 30.02 27.85 -32.81
N ASP A 1000 29.98 29.06 -33.40
CA ASP A 1000 31.16 29.92 -33.44
C ASP A 1000 31.39 30.56 -32.06
N ALA A 1001 32.64 30.62 -31.61
CA ALA A 1001 32.99 30.92 -30.22
C ALA A 1001 32.65 32.36 -29.82
N SER A 1002 32.53 33.26 -30.80
CA SER A 1002 32.11 34.66 -30.64
C SER A 1002 30.69 34.84 -30.10
N ASP A 1003 29.82 33.84 -30.27
CA ASP A 1003 28.37 34.07 -30.27
C ASP A 1003 27.72 33.89 -28.88
N SER A 1004 28.46 33.40 -27.88
CA SER A 1004 28.03 33.32 -26.47
C SER A 1004 29.24 33.30 -25.50
N PRO A 1005 29.99 34.41 -25.35
CA PRO A 1005 31.23 34.48 -24.54
C PRO A 1005 31.02 34.37 -23.01
N THR A 1006 29.81 34.01 -22.56
CA THR A 1006 29.41 33.86 -21.15
C THR A 1006 28.96 32.44 -20.79
N LEU A 1007 28.99 31.49 -21.74
CA LEU A 1007 28.66 30.07 -21.52
C LEU A 1007 29.84 29.16 -21.89
N PRO A 1008 30.04 28.01 -21.22
CA PRO A 1008 31.05 27.03 -21.61
C PRO A 1008 30.85 26.51 -23.04
N SER A 1009 31.94 26.32 -23.77
CA SER A 1009 31.97 25.70 -25.10
C SER A 1009 32.19 24.17 -25.06
N TYR A 1010 32.49 23.62 -23.88
CA TYR A 1010 32.54 22.18 -23.62
C TYR A 1010 32.38 21.93 -22.12
N VAL A 1011 31.61 20.91 -21.73
CA VAL A 1011 31.64 20.35 -20.36
C VAL A 1011 31.55 18.82 -20.43
N ARG A 1012 32.52 18.13 -19.83
CA ARG A 1012 32.43 16.70 -19.52
C ARG A 1012 32.59 16.49 -18.02
N THR A 1013 31.60 15.85 -17.40
CA THR A 1013 31.60 15.44 -16.00
C THR A 1013 31.62 13.93 -15.91
N GLU A 1014 32.58 13.36 -15.21
CA GLU A 1014 32.71 11.92 -14.94
C GLU A 1014 32.70 11.68 -13.44
N LEU A 1015 31.80 10.79 -12.99
CA LEU A 1015 31.56 10.47 -11.60
C LEU A 1015 31.72 8.97 -11.38
N VAL A 1016 32.44 8.58 -10.31
CA VAL A 1016 32.47 7.20 -9.79
C VAL A 1016 32.08 7.20 -8.31
N PRO A 1017 30.79 7.16 -7.96
CA PRO A 1017 30.34 6.91 -6.60
C PRO A 1017 30.55 5.45 -6.19
N ILE A 1018 31.19 5.24 -5.04
CA ILE A 1018 31.41 3.94 -4.41
C ILE A 1018 30.83 3.99 -2.99
N GLY A 1019 29.66 3.40 -2.78
CA GLY A 1019 28.95 3.38 -1.51
C GLY A 1019 29.05 2.03 -0.81
N ILE A 1020 29.30 2.03 0.50
CA ILE A 1020 29.11 0.87 1.38
C ILE A 1020 28.13 1.27 2.49
N TRP A 1021 27.00 0.59 2.55
CA TRP A 1021 26.06 0.65 3.67
C TRP A 1021 26.28 -0.54 4.60
N TRP A 1022 26.17 -0.31 5.90
CA TRP A 1022 26.15 -1.38 6.89
C TRP A 1022 25.18 -1.13 8.06
N HIS A 1023 24.61 -2.22 8.56
CA HIS A 1023 23.83 -2.28 9.78
C HIS A 1023 24.79 -2.28 10.99
N LEU A 1024 24.49 -1.50 12.03
CA LEU A 1024 25.27 -1.47 13.28
C LEU A 1024 24.49 -2.08 14.45
N THR A 1025 23.19 -1.79 14.55
CA THR A 1025 22.23 -2.39 15.48
C THR A 1025 20.82 -2.27 14.89
N ASP A 1026 19.83 -2.93 15.51
CA ASP A 1026 18.38 -2.86 15.24
C ASP A 1026 17.81 -1.44 14.99
N ARG A 1027 18.53 -0.39 15.38
CA ARG A 1027 18.12 1.03 15.23
C ARG A 1027 19.12 1.88 14.47
N LEU A 1028 20.38 1.47 14.36
CA LEU A 1028 21.49 2.29 13.88
C LEU A 1028 22.06 1.71 12.58
N SER A 1029 22.17 2.53 11.54
CA SER A 1029 22.86 2.18 10.29
C SER A 1029 23.80 3.29 9.84
N SER A 1030 24.80 2.95 9.02
CA SER A 1030 25.68 3.94 8.42
C SER A 1030 25.97 3.62 6.96
N ARG A 1031 26.15 4.67 6.15
CA ARG A 1031 26.70 4.58 4.79
C ARG A 1031 27.92 5.48 4.71
N ILE A 1032 29.01 4.94 4.18
CA ILE A 1032 30.12 5.75 3.67
C ILE A 1032 30.12 5.66 2.15
N GLU A 1033 30.33 6.81 1.52
CA GLU A 1033 30.44 6.95 0.08
C GLU A 1033 31.74 7.68 -0.26
N ALA A 1034 32.52 7.12 -1.19
CA ALA A 1034 33.66 7.78 -1.79
C ALA A 1034 33.34 8.02 -3.27
N THR A 1035 33.31 9.28 -3.68
CA THR A 1035 32.94 9.69 -5.04
C THR A 1035 34.13 10.35 -5.72
N HIS A 1036 34.64 9.71 -6.77
CA HIS A 1036 35.58 10.34 -7.69
C HIS A 1036 34.81 11.32 -8.58
N LEU A 1037 35.20 12.59 -8.56
CA LEU A 1037 34.71 13.63 -9.45
C LEU A 1037 35.87 14.05 -10.34
N ARG A 1038 35.72 13.85 -11.65
CA ARG A 1038 36.60 14.42 -12.66
C ARG A 1038 35.77 15.24 -13.64
N GLN A 1039 36.10 16.52 -13.79
CA GLN A 1039 35.40 17.40 -14.71
C GLN A 1039 36.38 18.14 -15.60
N HIS A 1040 36.08 18.21 -16.90
CA HIS A 1040 36.82 18.98 -17.91
C HIS A 1040 35.86 19.98 -18.55
N ALA A 1041 36.23 21.25 -18.58
CA ALA A 1041 35.39 22.31 -19.14
C ALA A 1041 36.22 23.33 -19.93
N MET A 1042 35.63 23.87 -21.00
CA MET A 1042 36.23 24.93 -21.82
C MET A 1042 35.26 26.09 -21.99
N ILE A 1043 35.80 27.29 -22.20
CA ILE A 1043 35.08 28.50 -22.66
C ILE A 1043 36.05 29.33 -23.51
N ASP A 1044 35.57 30.06 -24.51
CA ASP A 1044 36.34 31.16 -25.11
C ASP A 1044 35.56 32.47 -24.91
N PRO A 1045 36.01 33.36 -24.01
CA PRO A 1045 35.33 34.63 -23.73
C PRO A 1045 35.63 35.72 -24.78
N GLY A 1046 35.93 35.33 -26.04
CA GLY A 1046 36.35 36.25 -27.10
C GLY A 1046 37.82 36.70 -26.98
N GLY A 1047 38.66 35.90 -26.30
CA GLY A 1047 40.04 36.23 -25.98
C GLY A 1047 41.01 35.04 -26.09
N GLY A 1048 40.52 33.87 -26.51
CA GLY A 1048 41.25 32.61 -26.55
C GLY A 1048 40.74 31.61 -25.52
N ILE A 1049 40.75 30.33 -25.90
CA ILE A 1049 40.16 29.22 -25.15
C ILE A 1049 40.79 29.07 -23.76
N VAL A 1050 39.94 29.13 -22.73
CA VAL A 1050 40.23 28.80 -21.34
C VAL A 1050 39.80 27.36 -21.07
N ASP A 1051 40.76 26.43 -21.11
CA ASP A 1051 40.57 25.03 -20.68
C ASP A 1051 40.84 24.90 -19.16
N ARG A 1052 39.98 24.19 -18.44
CA ARG A 1052 40.18 23.81 -17.04
C ARG A 1052 39.75 22.36 -16.79
N THR A 1053 40.51 21.66 -15.95
CA THR A 1053 40.16 20.32 -15.43
C THR A 1053 40.21 20.33 -13.90
N GLU A 1054 39.24 19.67 -13.26
CA GLU A 1054 39.23 19.32 -11.85
C GLU A 1054 39.27 17.78 -11.71
N ASP A 1055 40.00 17.26 -10.71
CA ASP A 1055 40.11 15.82 -10.43
C ASP A 1055 40.25 15.62 -8.91
N VAL A 1056 39.19 15.15 -8.25
CA VAL A 1056 39.08 15.12 -6.79
C VAL A 1056 38.32 13.89 -6.29
N TRP A 1057 38.75 13.37 -5.14
CA TRP A 1057 37.99 12.39 -4.37
C TRP A 1057 37.25 13.08 -3.23
N LEU A 1058 35.92 13.03 -3.27
CA LEU A 1058 35.04 13.46 -2.19
C LEU A 1058 34.65 12.24 -1.35
N ALA A 1059 34.41 12.45 -0.05
CA ALA A 1059 33.96 11.42 0.87
C ALA A 1059 32.81 11.93 1.72
N ASN A 1060 31.73 11.16 1.77
CA ASN A 1060 30.49 11.47 2.49
C ASN A 1060 30.24 10.37 3.53
N VAL A 1061 29.73 10.76 4.70
CA VAL A 1061 29.35 9.83 5.78
C VAL A 1061 27.95 10.15 6.26
N HIS A 1062 27.07 9.16 6.20
CA HIS A 1062 25.72 9.20 6.76
C HIS A 1062 25.64 8.24 7.95
N LEU A 1063 25.11 8.69 9.07
CA LEU A 1063 24.78 7.87 10.24
C LEU A 1063 23.33 8.15 10.63
N SER A 1064 22.48 7.14 10.60
CA SER A 1064 21.04 7.26 10.91
C SER A 1064 20.60 6.34 12.04
N HIS A 1065 19.75 6.89 12.91
CA HIS A 1065 19.06 6.19 13.99
C HIS A 1065 17.56 6.37 13.87
N GLU A 1066 16.80 5.28 13.78
CA GLU A 1066 15.33 5.29 13.85
C GLU A 1066 14.84 4.64 15.15
N GLU A 1067 13.91 5.29 15.86
CA GLU A 1067 13.19 4.64 16.96
C GLU A 1067 12.03 3.78 16.43
N PRO A 1068 11.62 2.73 17.17
CA PRO A 1068 10.40 1.99 16.90
C PRO A 1068 9.19 2.91 16.66
N ARG A 1069 8.26 2.47 15.81
CA ARG A 1069 7.15 3.26 15.23
C ARG A 1069 7.57 4.41 14.29
N GLN A 1070 8.85 4.68 14.10
CA GLN A 1070 9.38 5.83 13.34
C GLN A 1070 8.82 7.18 13.82
N ARG A 1071 8.41 7.27 15.10
CA ARG A 1071 7.88 8.52 15.70
C ARG A 1071 8.96 9.58 15.86
N PHE A 1072 10.21 9.15 16.04
CA PHE A 1072 11.40 9.99 16.09
C PHE A 1072 12.53 9.28 15.35
N GLY A 1073 13.40 10.06 14.73
CA GLY A 1073 14.65 9.57 14.15
C GLY A 1073 15.64 10.71 13.97
N PHE A 1074 16.92 10.43 14.09
CA PHE A 1074 17.99 11.40 13.88
C PHE A 1074 19.00 10.91 12.84
N SER A 1075 19.57 11.82 12.07
CA SER A 1075 20.76 11.55 11.25
C SER A 1075 21.86 12.57 11.51
N ILE A 1076 23.10 12.12 11.35
CA ILE A 1076 24.29 12.95 11.25
C ILE A 1076 24.85 12.72 9.85
N ASP A 1077 24.90 13.80 9.08
CA ASP A 1077 25.32 13.80 7.69
C ASP A 1077 26.58 14.66 7.57
N VAL A 1078 27.67 14.08 7.08
CA VAL A 1078 28.96 14.75 6.90
C VAL A 1078 29.36 14.66 5.43
N HIS A 1079 29.15 15.74 4.71
CA HIS A 1079 29.57 15.89 3.32
C HIS A 1079 30.99 16.47 3.24
N ASN A 1080 31.79 15.99 2.28
CA ASN A 1080 33.19 16.39 2.11
C ASN A 1080 34.02 16.24 3.42
N LEU A 1081 34.01 15.04 3.99
CA LEU A 1081 34.64 14.66 5.27
C LEU A 1081 36.09 15.17 5.44
N PHE A 1082 36.85 15.20 4.34
CA PHE A 1082 38.26 15.58 4.31
C PHE A 1082 38.52 17.06 3.96
N ASP A 1083 37.47 17.88 3.89
CA ASP A 1083 37.56 19.34 3.67
C ASP A 1083 38.34 19.69 2.39
N ARG A 1084 38.09 18.92 1.32
CA ARG A 1084 38.74 19.07 0.02
C ARG A 1084 38.16 20.29 -0.69
N ARG A 1085 39.02 21.26 -1.02
CA ARG A 1085 38.67 22.36 -1.92
C ARG A 1085 38.75 21.88 -3.36
N PHE A 1086 37.70 22.17 -4.13
CA PHE A 1086 37.56 21.89 -5.56
C PHE A 1086 36.62 22.94 -6.17
N ARG A 1087 36.56 23.01 -7.50
CA ARG A 1087 35.60 23.80 -8.26
C ARG A 1087 34.72 22.89 -9.12
N PHE A 1088 33.48 23.31 -9.39
CA PHE A 1088 32.54 22.51 -10.18
C PHE A 1088 31.69 23.40 -11.09
N GLN A 1089 31.83 23.22 -12.40
CA GLN A 1089 30.96 23.83 -13.40
C GLN A 1089 29.62 23.09 -13.45
N ASN A 1090 28.53 23.80 -13.20
CA ASN A 1090 27.18 23.24 -13.36
C ASN A 1090 26.73 23.36 -14.83
N THR A 1091 25.97 22.38 -15.33
CA THR A 1091 25.40 22.34 -16.69
C THR A 1091 24.01 22.99 -16.80
N ASP A 1092 23.40 23.36 -15.67
CA ASP A 1092 22.13 24.10 -15.62
C ASP A 1092 22.38 25.63 -15.61
N TRP A 1093 21.96 26.32 -16.67
CA TRP A 1093 22.19 27.77 -16.87
C TRP A 1093 20.91 28.61 -16.98
N ASN A 1094 19.73 28.07 -16.66
CA ASN A 1094 18.47 28.82 -16.73
C ASN A 1094 18.30 29.89 -15.62
N GLY A 1095 19.28 30.01 -14.72
CA GLY A 1095 19.36 31.01 -13.66
C GLY A 1095 18.54 30.72 -12.40
N SER A 1096 17.83 29.59 -12.33
CA SER A 1096 16.98 29.24 -11.18
C SER A 1096 17.80 28.97 -9.90
N PRO A 1097 17.39 29.52 -8.74
CA PRO A 1097 17.95 29.12 -7.44
C PRO A 1097 17.76 27.61 -7.20
N ARG A 1098 18.82 26.93 -6.76
CA ARG A 1098 18.88 25.47 -6.64
C ARG A 1098 19.85 25.02 -5.56
N THR A 1099 19.63 23.83 -5.03
CA THR A 1099 20.53 23.14 -4.09
C THR A 1099 21.90 22.83 -4.72
N PRO A 1100 22.93 22.58 -3.89
CA PRO A 1100 24.18 22.01 -4.36
C PRO A 1100 23.95 20.63 -5.01
N LEU A 1101 24.92 20.21 -5.83
CA LEU A 1101 25.18 18.80 -6.14
C LEU A 1101 26.31 18.23 -5.24
N PHE A 1102 27.21 19.11 -4.79
CA PHE A 1102 28.33 18.81 -3.89
C PHE A 1102 28.50 19.95 -2.89
N TYR A 1103 29.14 19.70 -1.75
CA TYR A 1103 29.47 20.73 -0.75
C TYR A 1103 30.96 21.08 -0.84
N ALA A 1104 31.28 22.34 -1.15
CA ALA A 1104 32.66 22.80 -1.40
C ALA A 1104 33.57 22.72 -0.17
N ASP A 1105 33.03 23.05 1.01
CA ASP A 1105 33.67 22.86 2.31
C ASP A 1105 33.05 21.65 3.02
N ARG A 1106 33.71 21.13 4.05
CA ARG A 1106 33.14 20.11 4.93
C ARG A 1106 31.86 20.61 5.60
N THR A 1107 30.72 20.03 5.24
CA THR A 1107 29.41 20.38 5.80
C THR A 1107 28.94 19.27 6.75
N VAL A 1108 28.57 19.65 7.97
CA VAL A 1108 28.06 18.75 9.01
C VAL A 1108 26.64 19.17 9.35
N LEU A 1109 25.68 18.27 9.15
CA LEU A 1109 24.27 18.47 9.42
C LEU A 1109 23.80 17.47 10.49
N LEU A 1110 23.05 17.97 11.46
CA LEU A 1110 22.25 17.18 12.40
C LEU A 1110 20.79 17.33 12.02
N GLN A 1111 20.15 16.24 11.62
CA GLN A 1111 18.72 16.19 11.33
C GLN A 1111 17.96 15.49 12.47
N LEU A 1112 16.82 16.07 12.84
CA LEU A 1112 15.79 15.47 13.68
C LEU A 1112 14.50 15.36 12.88
N THR A 1113 13.86 14.20 12.94
CA THR A 1113 12.52 13.95 12.37
C THR A 1113 11.55 13.52 13.47
N MET A 1114 10.28 13.90 13.31
CA MET A 1114 9.18 13.55 14.19
C MET A 1114 7.94 13.21 13.36
N ARG A 1115 7.20 12.17 13.75
CA ARG A 1115 5.97 11.70 13.09
C ARG A 1115 4.92 11.37 14.14
N TYR A 1116 3.69 11.84 13.94
CA TYR A 1116 2.51 11.56 14.75
C TYR A 1116 1.32 11.22 13.85
#